data_AF-A0AAV9PCL9-F1
#
_entry.id   AF-A0AAV9PCL9-F1
#
_cell.length_a   1.000
_cell.length_b   1.000
_cell.length_c   1.000
_cell.angle_alpha   90.00
_cell.angle_beta   90.00
_cell.angle_gamma   90.00
#
_symmetry.space_group_name_H-M   'P 1'
#
loop_
_entity.id
_entity.type
_entity.pdbx_description
1 polymer ?
#
loop_
_entity_poly.entity_id
_entity_poly.type
_entity_poly.pdbx_seq_one_letter_code
_entity_poly.pdbx_strand_id
1 'polypeptide(L)'
;MAEPDSNPPSNEKPLAKQADDATKSTLTVLWNDLPRWMQDNHYIHSGYRPQSNSYYTSAASLGYLHNESVNIYTHLVGALLAVFAAAVLYVEVRPRFEMATPEDIMVFSCFFLGAVVCLGMSATYHTISNHSETVAKFGNRLDYIGIVVLIWGSFIPSIYYGFSAEPNLVRVYWTMITTIGAGTLVVVLYPKFRTPAWRPFRAFMFIAMGLSAVVPVLHGLKLYGYKQLEDQIGLSWLVLQGVLYIAGALIYAVSHPWPIYLNQTLTMIQSRVPEKYSPGTYDIWGSSHQIFHVLVVMAAAAHLAGLLKAYDHEHSHRAAIMSSYGEPWRRYFRPTTNGTSPTTIEEHERAVEQIAASVRSFHKRGEKFRIFHGSTNSTRRSALGRDPRKVVDTSKLNHVVAVDQEKMTALVEPNVPMDRLVEETLKYGLIPPVVMEFPGITVGGGYSGTSGESSSFKHGFFDRTLNKVEIVLPTGEIVMASESENADLFRGAAGAVGTLGVTTMVEMQLRRATKYVETTYHPVQGMQEAIEKLHNFTSRPDDFDYIDGIMYSLNSGAIVTGKTTDTPRPELRVQRFGDPRDPWFYLHVKDRIDEQAGPTTDAIPLTDYLFRYDRGGFWVGAATFDYFPGVPFNSFTHWFLDDFLHTRMLYKALHASGQNEYMIIQDLALPYATATEFVERMDAMTGIWPLWLCPLKQSPGPTMHPHIDEHEADGSLKPMLNIGLWGKTPPGKRFVDVNREIEQTLQELKGMKWLYAQSYFPEGDFWKDFDKGWYDALRKKYHAEHLPSVYDKVHVDVEAEQTAREEASVGQRMLDMWPVSGLYGLVKAIESGDYLMARHPGWRDWVARE
;
A
#
# COMPACT_ATOMS: atom_id res chain seq x y z
N MET A 1 8.47 27.01 -83.60
CA MET A 1 9.16 26.52 -84.80
C MET A 1 10.24 25.54 -84.34
N ALA A 2 10.17 24.32 -84.90
CA ALA A 2 11.25 23.35 -85.12
C ALA A 2 12.26 22.99 -83.99
N GLU A 3 12.16 21.73 -83.56
CA GLU A 3 13.21 20.69 -83.39
C GLU A 3 14.54 20.84 -84.21
N PRO A 4 15.58 19.97 -84.09
CA PRO A 4 15.81 18.80 -83.19
C PRO A 4 17.26 18.60 -82.63
N ASP A 5 17.34 17.91 -81.49
CA ASP A 5 17.96 16.59 -81.22
C ASP A 5 19.45 16.19 -81.46
N SER A 6 19.89 15.31 -80.54
CA SER A 6 20.95 14.27 -80.57
C SER A 6 22.41 14.54 -80.09
N ASN A 7 22.73 14.16 -78.83
CA ASN A 7 23.64 13.04 -78.46
C ASN A 7 23.79 12.83 -76.92
N PRO A 8 24.19 11.62 -76.44
CA PRO A 8 23.74 10.98 -75.18
C PRO A 8 24.64 11.23 -73.94
N PRO A 9 24.29 10.74 -72.72
CA PRO A 9 24.90 11.21 -71.48
C PRO A 9 26.19 10.45 -71.15
N SER A 10 27.29 11.18 -70.95
CA SER A 10 28.47 10.67 -70.24
C SER A 10 28.23 10.74 -68.73
N ASN A 11 27.94 9.58 -68.16
CA ASN A 11 27.62 9.39 -66.76
C ASN A 11 28.89 9.17 -65.93
N GLU A 12 29.83 10.11 -65.96
CA GLU A 12 31.01 10.10 -65.07
C GLU A 12 30.88 11.21 -64.04
N LYS A 13 30.43 10.85 -62.84
CA LYS A 13 30.60 11.71 -61.67
C LYS A 13 32.10 11.80 -61.35
N PRO A 14 32.65 12.99 -61.08
CA PRO A 14 34.07 13.15 -60.79
C PRO A 14 34.51 12.27 -59.61
N LEU A 15 35.66 11.60 -59.74
CA LEU A 15 36.27 10.70 -58.74
C LEU A 15 36.31 11.27 -57.32
N ALA A 16 36.43 12.59 -57.16
CA ALA A 16 36.38 13.26 -55.86
C ALA A 16 35.00 13.14 -55.16
N LYS A 17 33.91 13.13 -55.93
CA LYS A 17 32.54 12.99 -55.43
C LYS A 17 32.19 11.52 -55.13
N GLN A 18 32.78 10.58 -55.88
CA GLN A 18 32.71 9.15 -55.55
C GLN A 18 33.52 8.80 -54.30
N ALA A 19 34.66 9.45 -54.06
CA ALA A 19 35.41 9.32 -52.82
C ALA A 19 34.64 9.90 -51.62
N ASP A 20 34.05 11.10 -51.74
CA ASP A 20 33.22 11.70 -50.68
C ASP A 20 31.94 10.90 -50.38
N ASP A 21 31.29 10.32 -51.40
CA ASP A 21 30.12 9.45 -51.20
C ASP A 21 30.50 8.05 -50.71
N ALA A 22 31.73 7.55 -50.99
CA ALA A 22 32.26 6.30 -50.43
C ALA A 22 32.63 6.43 -48.94
N THR A 23 33.11 7.60 -48.50
CA THR A 23 33.38 7.89 -47.08
C THR A 23 32.10 7.98 -46.24
N LYS A 24 30.93 8.26 -46.85
CA LYS A 24 29.62 8.17 -46.17
C LYS A 24 29.13 6.74 -45.95
N SER A 25 29.77 5.73 -46.55
CA SER A 25 29.34 4.32 -46.50
C SER A 25 30.02 3.49 -45.41
N THR A 26 31.04 4.01 -44.74
CA THR A 26 31.78 3.30 -43.70
C THR A 26 31.22 3.62 -42.31
N LEU A 27 30.84 2.60 -41.55
CA LEU A 27 30.29 2.72 -40.20
C LEU A 27 31.31 3.26 -39.17
N THR A 28 32.61 3.16 -39.47
CA THR A 28 33.72 3.65 -38.64
C THR A 28 34.80 4.34 -39.48
N VAL A 29 35.50 5.32 -38.90
CA VAL A 29 36.57 6.14 -39.51
C VAL A 29 37.90 6.03 -38.74
N LEU A 30 38.99 6.52 -39.34
CA LEU A 30 40.29 6.58 -38.70
C LEU A 30 40.41 7.83 -37.80
N TRP A 31 41.34 7.80 -36.85
CA TRP A 31 41.62 8.91 -35.94
C TRP A 31 41.86 10.25 -36.64
N ASN A 32 42.63 10.23 -37.72
CA ASN A 32 42.99 11.44 -38.48
C ASN A 32 41.79 12.05 -39.23
N ASP A 33 40.74 11.27 -39.46
CA ASP A 33 39.53 11.71 -40.16
C ASP A 33 38.49 12.30 -39.21
N LEU A 34 38.75 12.25 -37.89
CA LEU A 34 37.87 12.83 -36.89
C LEU A 34 37.97 14.35 -36.83
N PRO A 35 36.85 15.05 -36.53
CA PRO A 35 36.89 16.44 -36.09
C PRO A 35 37.82 16.61 -34.87
N ARG A 36 38.56 17.72 -34.81
CA ARG A 36 39.53 18.02 -33.74
C ARG A 36 38.94 17.90 -32.32
N TRP A 37 37.65 18.19 -32.14
CA TRP A 37 37.00 18.11 -30.84
C TRP A 37 36.74 16.66 -30.36
N MET A 38 36.75 15.67 -31.26
CA MET A 38 36.61 14.24 -30.98
C MET A 38 37.95 13.52 -30.76
N GLN A 39 39.06 14.17 -31.11
CA GLN A 39 40.40 13.60 -31.01
C GLN A 39 40.91 13.61 -29.56
N ASP A 40 40.50 12.61 -28.75
CA ASP A 40 40.96 12.43 -27.35
C ASP A 40 42.17 11.49 -27.09
N ASN A 41 42.22 10.31 -27.73
CA ASN A 41 43.28 9.31 -27.52
C ASN A 41 44.03 8.95 -28.83
N HIS A 42 45.19 9.59 -29.06
CA HIS A 42 45.98 9.40 -30.28
C HIS A 42 46.64 8.02 -30.43
N TYR A 43 46.60 7.17 -29.40
CA TYR A 43 47.11 5.79 -29.47
C TYR A 43 46.10 4.80 -30.09
N ILE A 44 44.84 5.20 -30.23
CA ILE A 44 43.81 4.44 -30.94
C ILE A 44 43.73 4.97 -32.36
N HIS A 45 43.90 4.11 -33.36
CA HIS A 45 44.06 4.54 -34.76
C HIS A 45 42.79 4.39 -35.60
N SER A 46 41.94 3.41 -35.28
CA SER A 46 40.77 3.02 -36.05
C SER A 46 39.55 2.69 -35.17
N GLY A 47 38.40 2.44 -35.79
CA GLY A 47 37.17 2.03 -35.08
C GLY A 47 36.35 3.18 -34.51
N TYR A 48 36.64 4.43 -34.86
CA TYR A 48 35.88 5.59 -34.39
C TYR A 48 34.58 5.77 -35.13
N ARG A 49 33.52 6.21 -34.44
CA ARG A 49 32.27 6.59 -35.11
C ARG A 49 32.38 8.00 -35.69
N PRO A 50 31.91 8.25 -36.93
CA PRO A 50 31.86 9.59 -37.49
C PRO A 50 30.88 10.49 -36.71
N GLN A 51 31.05 11.81 -36.83
CA GLN A 51 30.12 12.77 -36.26
C GLN A 51 28.73 12.59 -36.87
N SER A 52 27.73 12.23 -36.07
CA SER A 52 26.41 11.85 -36.56
C SER A 52 25.42 13.01 -36.65
N ASN A 53 25.55 14.01 -35.76
CA ASN A 53 24.54 15.04 -35.49
C ASN A 53 23.10 14.49 -35.34
N SER A 54 22.96 13.21 -34.94
CA SER A 54 21.70 12.48 -34.91
C SER A 54 21.69 11.48 -33.75
N TYR A 55 20.74 11.64 -32.83
CA TYR A 55 20.54 10.70 -31.72
C TYR A 55 20.16 9.30 -32.23
N TYR A 56 19.39 9.23 -33.32
CA TYR A 56 19.02 7.95 -33.92
C TYR A 56 20.26 7.21 -34.44
N THR A 57 21.14 7.90 -35.16
CA THR A 57 22.37 7.30 -35.69
C THR A 57 23.34 6.92 -34.56
N SER A 58 23.42 7.72 -33.50
CA SER A 58 24.17 7.38 -32.29
C SER A 58 23.60 6.14 -31.59
N ALA A 59 22.28 5.99 -31.47
CA ALA A 59 21.64 4.82 -30.90
C ALA A 59 21.79 3.57 -31.80
N ALA A 60 21.68 3.73 -33.12
CA ALA A 60 21.89 2.65 -34.09
C ALA A 60 23.31 2.07 -34.01
N SER A 61 24.28 2.83 -33.50
CA SER A 61 25.65 2.33 -33.33
C SER A 61 25.80 1.21 -32.31
N LEU A 62 24.80 1.00 -31.44
CA LEU A 62 24.75 -0.19 -30.59
C LEU A 62 24.70 -1.50 -31.40
N GLY A 63 24.24 -1.45 -32.66
CA GLY A 63 24.15 -2.63 -33.52
C GLY A 63 25.44 -3.06 -34.22
N TYR A 64 26.56 -2.32 -34.07
CA TYR A 64 27.84 -2.67 -34.70
C TYR A 64 29.05 -2.38 -33.81
N LEU A 65 30.20 -2.98 -34.13
CA LEU A 65 31.42 -2.85 -33.34
C LEU A 65 32.18 -1.55 -33.66
N HIS A 66 32.59 -0.85 -32.61
CA HIS A 66 33.39 0.37 -32.65
C HIS A 66 34.18 0.53 -31.34
N ASN A 67 35.08 1.51 -31.28
CA ASN A 67 36.01 1.71 -30.16
C ASN A 67 35.32 2.00 -28.80
N GLU A 68 34.14 2.61 -28.83
CA GLU A 68 33.28 2.82 -27.65
C GLU A 68 32.39 1.63 -27.27
N SER A 69 32.32 0.54 -28.06
CA SER A 69 31.34 -0.55 -27.83
C SER A 69 31.52 -1.19 -26.45
N VAL A 70 32.77 -1.51 -26.08
CA VAL A 70 33.07 -2.08 -24.76
C VAL A 70 32.66 -1.12 -23.65
N ASN A 71 32.99 0.18 -23.78
CA ASN A 71 32.62 1.19 -22.78
C ASN A 71 31.10 1.24 -22.60
N ILE A 72 30.33 1.25 -23.68
CA ILE A 72 28.86 1.28 -23.62
C ILE A 72 28.32 0.02 -22.95
N TYR A 73 28.71 -1.17 -23.41
CA TYR A 73 28.13 -2.42 -22.94
C TYR A 73 28.55 -2.77 -21.51
N THR A 74 29.78 -2.47 -21.09
CA THR A 74 30.19 -2.69 -19.69
C THR A 74 29.31 -1.90 -18.72
N HIS A 75 28.92 -0.69 -19.10
CA HIS A 75 28.05 0.16 -18.28
C HIS A 75 26.58 -0.20 -18.41
N LEU A 76 26.08 -0.40 -19.63
CA LEU A 76 24.67 -0.71 -19.87
C LEU A 76 24.28 -2.04 -19.20
N VAL A 77 25.09 -3.08 -19.39
CA VAL A 77 24.88 -4.38 -18.74
C VAL A 77 25.03 -4.24 -17.23
N GLY A 78 26.04 -3.50 -16.75
CA GLY A 78 26.23 -3.24 -15.32
C GLY A 78 25.03 -2.52 -14.68
N ALA A 79 24.44 -1.53 -15.36
CA ALA A 79 23.25 -0.81 -14.89
C ALA A 79 22.03 -1.73 -14.80
N LEU A 80 21.80 -2.56 -15.83
CA LEU A 80 20.70 -3.54 -15.83
C LEU A 80 20.89 -4.60 -14.75
N LEU A 81 22.12 -5.10 -14.55
CA LEU A 81 22.45 -6.02 -13.47
C LEU A 81 22.25 -5.37 -12.09
N ALA A 82 22.56 -4.08 -11.93
CA ALA A 82 22.30 -3.37 -10.68
C ALA A 82 20.79 -3.23 -10.39
N VAL A 83 19.95 -2.94 -11.40
CA VAL A 83 18.49 -2.94 -11.26
C VAL A 83 17.97 -4.33 -10.90
N PHE A 84 18.44 -5.36 -11.60
CA PHE A 84 18.06 -6.74 -11.34
C PHE A 84 18.48 -7.18 -9.94
N ALA A 85 19.72 -6.90 -9.53
CA ALA A 85 20.22 -7.20 -8.19
C ALA A 85 19.45 -6.43 -7.11
N ALA A 86 19.07 -5.17 -7.35
CA ALA A 86 18.22 -4.41 -6.44
C ALA A 86 16.84 -5.06 -6.29
N ALA A 87 16.22 -5.50 -7.38
CA ALA A 87 14.92 -6.16 -7.37
C ALA A 87 15.00 -7.54 -6.68
N VAL A 88 16.01 -8.35 -7.01
CA VAL A 88 16.25 -9.65 -6.37
C VAL A 88 16.52 -9.47 -4.88
N LEU A 89 17.38 -8.53 -4.49
CA LEU A 89 17.62 -8.28 -3.07
C LEU A 89 16.38 -7.73 -2.38
N TYR A 90 15.59 -6.86 -3.00
CA TYR A 90 14.32 -6.44 -2.41
C TYR A 90 13.38 -7.64 -2.18
N VAL A 91 13.30 -8.56 -3.13
CA VAL A 91 12.45 -9.77 -3.03
C VAL A 91 13.01 -10.81 -2.06
N GLU A 92 14.33 -10.96 -1.95
CA GLU A 92 15.00 -11.98 -1.12
C GLU A 92 15.29 -11.50 0.29
N VAL A 93 15.62 -10.22 0.47
CA VAL A 93 15.94 -9.61 1.77
C VAL A 93 14.67 -9.25 2.54
N ARG A 94 13.64 -8.72 1.87
CA ARG A 94 12.36 -8.34 2.51
C ARG A 94 11.70 -9.51 3.29
N PRO A 95 11.72 -10.78 2.81
CA PRO A 95 11.18 -11.91 3.55
C PRO A 95 12.19 -12.54 4.52
N ARG A 96 13.50 -12.47 4.20
CA ARG A 96 14.56 -13.17 4.96
C ARG A 96 14.91 -12.47 6.28
N PHE A 97 14.69 -11.17 6.38
CA PHE A 97 14.96 -10.41 7.60
C PHE A 97 13.76 -9.54 7.97
N GLU A 98 12.88 -10.07 8.82
CA GLU A 98 11.70 -9.38 9.38
C GLU A 98 12.05 -8.10 10.18
N MET A 99 13.33 -7.76 10.31
CA MET A 99 13.87 -6.64 11.06
C MET A 99 14.53 -5.56 10.21
N ALA A 100 14.50 -5.71 8.88
CA ALA A 100 14.92 -4.66 7.95
C ALA A 100 14.08 -3.40 8.18
N THR A 101 14.72 -2.32 8.58
CA THR A 101 14.03 -1.05 8.82
C THR A 101 13.88 -0.27 7.51
N PRO A 102 12.98 0.72 7.42
CA PRO A 102 12.93 1.63 6.28
C PRO A 102 14.28 2.29 5.99
N GLU A 103 15.09 2.52 7.02
CA GLU A 103 16.47 3.02 6.89
C GLU A 103 17.37 2.01 6.18
N ASP A 104 17.25 0.70 6.45
CA ASP A 104 17.98 -0.35 5.72
C ASP A 104 17.63 -0.33 4.22
N ILE A 105 16.35 -0.18 3.88
CA ILE A 105 15.91 -0.04 2.49
C ILE A 105 16.47 1.24 1.86
N MET A 106 16.44 2.35 2.59
CA MET A 106 16.96 3.64 2.13
C MET A 106 18.45 3.57 1.82
N VAL A 107 19.27 3.02 2.71
CA VAL A 107 20.73 2.98 2.53
C VAL A 107 21.15 2.03 1.40
N PHE A 108 20.47 0.90 1.22
CA PHE A 108 20.66 0.04 0.05
C PHE A 108 20.23 0.74 -1.25
N SER A 109 19.10 1.46 -1.20
CA SER A 109 18.62 2.25 -2.34
C SER A 109 19.61 3.33 -2.74
N CYS A 110 20.31 3.97 -1.81
CA CYS A 110 21.36 4.94 -2.12
C CYS A 110 22.50 4.33 -2.96
N PHE A 111 22.96 3.13 -2.62
CA PHE A 111 24.00 2.45 -3.40
C PHE A 111 23.49 2.03 -4.77
N PHE A 112 22.33 1.35 -4.83
CA PHE A 112 21.78 0.87 -6.10
C PHE A 112 21.38 2.01 -7.04
N LEU A 113 20.75 3.06 -6.53
CA LEU A 113 20.47 4.27 -7.30
C LEU A 113 21.77 4.91 -7.78
N GLY A 114 22.79 4.99 -6.93
CA GLY A 114 24.10 5.51 -7.33
C GLY A 114 24.76 4.70 -8.44
N ALA A 115 24.70 3.36 -8.36
CA ALA A 115 25.23 2.46 -9.39
C ALA A 115 24.46 2.59 -10.70
N VAL A 116 23.13 2.56 -10.66
CA VAL A 116 22.27 2.69 -11.85
C VAL A 116 22.45 4.06 -12.51
N VAL A 117 22.47 5.14 -11.72
CA VAL A 117 22.69 6.51 -12.22
C VAL A 117 24.07 6.63 -12.84
N CYS A 118 25.13 6.15 -12.16
CA CYS A 118 26.48 6.25 -12.67
C CYS A 118 26.68 5.49 -13.98
N LEU A 119 26.33 4.20 -13.99
CA LEU A 119 26.51 3.34 -15.14
C LEU A 119 25.58 3.76 -16.28
N GLY A 120 24.32 4.11 -15.99
CA GLY A 120 23.37 4.60 -16.98
C GLY A 120 23.78 5.92 -17.63
N MET A 121 24.25 6.90 -16.84
CA MET A 121 24.77 8.17 -17.37
C MET A 121 26.04 7.96 -18.20
N SER A 122 26.92 7.06 -17.79
CA SER A 122 28.14 6.71 -18.55
C SER A 122 27.84 6.02 -19.87
N ALA A 123 26.94 5.02 -19.86
CA ALA A 123 26.45 4.35 -21.07
C ALA A 123 25.79 5.35 -22.03
N THR A 124 25.00 6.29 -21.49
CA THR A 124 24.36 7.35 -22.28
C THR A 124 25.40 8.25 -22.92
N TYR A 125 26.39 8.73 -22.17
CA TYR A 125 27.46 9.56 -22.69
C TYR A 125 28.21 8.88 -23.83
N HIS A 126 28.68 7.65 -23.60
CA HIS A 126 29.42 6.91 -24.61
C HIS A 126 28.57 6.59 -25.83
N THR A 127 27.25 6.40 -25.68
CA THR A 127 26.35 6.22 -26.82
C THR A 127 26.26 7.50 -27.67
N ILE A 128 26.09 8.67 -27.05
CA ILE A 128 25.85 9.95 -27.74
C ILE A 128 27.12 10.76 -28.05
N SER A 129 28.30 10.27 -27.67
CA SER A 129 29.56 11.03 -27.77
C SER A 129 29.96 11.42 -29.20
N ASN A 130 29.44 10.72 -30.21
CA ASN A 130 29.65 11.05 -31.62
C ASN A 130 28.61 12.02 -32.21
N HIS A 131 27.63 12.51 -31.42
CA HIS A 131 26.56 13.36 -31.95
C HIS A 131 27.08 14.72 -32.44
N SER A 132 27.46 15.60 -31.51
CA SER A 132 28.01 16.93 -31.79
C SER A 132 28.81 17.40 -30.59
N GLU A 133 29.67 18.40 -30.78
CA GLU A 133 30.55 18.90 -29.70
C GLU A 133 29.76 19.34 -28.46
N THR A 134 28.61 20.00 -28.64
CA THR A 134 27.74 20.43 -27.54
C THR A 134 27.13 19.26 -26.78
N VAL A 135 26.63 18.24 -27.50
CA VAL A 135 26.00 17.05 -26.92
C VAL A 135 27.04 16.18 -26.21
N ALA A 136 28.21 15.99 -26.81
CA ALA A 136 29.32 15.27 -26.18
C ALA A 136 29.78 15.99 -24.90
N LYS A 137 29.88 17.32 -24.92
CA LYS A 137 30.18 18.13 -23.72
C LYS A 137 29.09 18.01 -22.65
N PHE A 138 27.83 17.83 -23.03
CA PHE A 138 26.71 17.61 -22.10
C PHE A 138 26.76 16.21 -21.50
N GLY A 139 26.87 15.16 -22.31
CA GLY A 139 26.98 13.77 -21.84
C GLY A 139 28.18 13.58 -20.92
N ASN A 140 29.31 14.22 -21.20
CA ASN A 140 30.48 14.20 -20.33
C ASN A 140 30.21 14.82 -18.93
N ARG A 141 29.24 15.75 -18.80
CA ARG A 141 28.79 16.25 -17.46
C ARG A 141 28.04 15.17 -16.71
N LEU A 142 27.14 14.46 -17.40
CA LEU A 142 26.36 13.38 -16.81
C LEU A 142 27.29 12.27 -16.29
N ASP A 143 28.32 11.92 -17.04
CA ASP A 143 29.31 10.91 -16.63
C ASP A 143 30.03 11.32 -15.32
N TYR A 144 30.45 12.58 -15.19
CA TYR A 144 31.04 13.08 -13.93
C TYR A 144 30.05 13.14 -12.76
N ILE A 145 28.80 13.53 -13.03
CA ILE A 145 27.74 13.49 -12.01
C ILE A 145 27.58 12.06 -11.51
N GLY A 146 27.52 11.09 -12.43
CA GLY A 146 27.44 9.66 -12.14
C GLY A 146 28.51 9.19 -11.16
N ILE A 147 29.79 9.51 -11.44
CA ILE A 147 30.92 9.13 -10.57
C ILE A 147 30.73 9.66 -9.15
N VAL A 148 30.36 10.94 -8.99
CA VAL A 148 30.18 11.56 -7.66
C VAL A 148 29.01 10.91 -6.92
N VAL A 149 27.89 10.66 -7.61
CA VAL A 149 26.70 10.03 -7.01
C VAL A 149 26.99 8.59 -6.58
N LEU A 150 27.76 7.80 -7.36
CA LEU A 150 28.15 6.45 -6.96
C LEU A 150 29.08 6.44 -5.75
N ILE A 151 30.09 7.32 -5.70
CA ILE A 151 30.98 7.40 -4.53
C ILE A 151 30.17 7.77 -3.29
N TRP A 152 29.32 8.80 -3.39
CA TRP A 152 28.43 9.20 -2.30
C TRP A 152 27.48 8.07 -1.88
N GLY A 153 26.80 7.44 -2.83
CA GLY A 153 25.86 6.35 -2.59
C GLY A 153 26.48 5.10 -1.98
N SER A 154 27.78 4.84 -2.22
CA SER A 154 28.52 3.74 -1.60
C SER A 154 28.91 4.03 -0.14
N PHE A 155 29.12 5.31 0.21
CA PHE A 155 29.49 5.71 1.57
C PHE A 155 28.31 5.63 2.54
N ILE A 156 27.10 5.98 2.08
CA ILE A 156 25.89 6.01 2.92
C ILE A 156 25.67 4.68 3.68
N PRO A 157 25.56 3.51 3.01
CA PRO A 157 25.34 2.25 3.70
C PRO A 157 26.56 1.79 4.52
N SER A 158 27.79 2.03 4.05
CA SER A 158 29.00 1.62 4.78
C SER A 158 29.14 2.33 6.12
N ILE A 159 28.81 3.62 6.17
CA ILE A 159 28.82 4.41 7.41
C ILE A 159 27.66 3.97 8.32
N TYR A 160 26.49 3.69 7.76
CA TYR A 160 25.32 3.26 8.50
C TYR A 160 25.57 1.95 9.26
N TYR A 161 26.06 0.91 8.57
CA TYR A 161 26.36 -0.37 9.22
C TYR A 161 27.62 -0.31 10.09
N GLY A 162 28.63 0.47 9.69
CA GLY A 162 29.89 0.57 10.44
C GLY A 162 29.79 1.32 11.76
N PHE A 163 28.77 2.16 11.94
CA PHE A 163 28.54 2.93 13.16
C PHE A 163 27.09 2.81 13.63
N SER A 164 26.44 1.65 13.41
CA SER A 164 25.05 1.41 13.80
C SER A 164 24.81 1.67 15.30
N ALA A 165 25.80 1.37 16.14
CA ALA A 165 25.78 1.63 17.57
C ALA A 165 25.98 3.12 17.96
N GLU A 166 26.43 3.98 17.04
CA GLU A 166 26.84 5.36 17.31
C GLU A 166 26.17 6.37 16.35
N PRO A 167 24.87 6.69 16.52
CA PRO A 167 24.10 7.50 15.58
C PRO A 167 24.66 8.92 15.35
N ASN A 168 25.40 9.46 16.32
CA ASN A 168 26.08 10.74 16.18
C ASN A 168 27.21 10.68 15.14
N LEU A 169 27.98 9.59 15.12
CA LEU A 169 29.07 9.41 14.15
C LEU A 169 28.53 9.19 12.74
N VAL A 170 27.42 8.47 12.59
CA VAL A 170 26.71 8.33 11.32
C VAL A 170 26.38 9.71 10.74
N ARG A 171 25.75 10.59 11.54
CA ARG A 171 25.41 11.96 11.11
C ARG A 171 26.64 12.77 10.71
N VAL A 172 27.70 12.74 11.51
CA VAL A 172 28.95 13.48 11.23
C VAL A 172 29.56 13.03 9.90
N TYR A 173 29.70 11.72 9.68
CA TYR A 173 30.32 11.19 8.47
C TYR A 173 29.45 11.33 7.23
N TRP A 174 28.13 11.22 7.35
CA TRP A 174 27.20 11.54 6.27
C TRP A 174 27.27 13.01 5.87
N THR A 175 27.32 13.93 6.84
CA THR A 175 27.54 15.35 6.54
C THR A 175 28.88 15.57 5.83
N MET A 176 29.96 14.97 6.33
CA MET A 176 31.29 15.06 5.72
C MET A 176 31.29 14.64 4.24
N ILE A 177 30.81 13.43 3.91
CA ILE A 177 30.83 12.94 2.53
C ILE A 177 29.88 13.74 1.63
N THR A 178 28.75 14.21 2.16
CA THR A 178 27.80 15.03 1.41
C THR A 178 28.41 16.39 1.04
N THR A 179 29.11 17.04 1.98
CA THR A 179 29.81 18.30 1.71
C THR A 179 30.97 18.13 0.73
N ILE A 180 31.79 17.08 0.89
CA ILE A 180 32.88 16.77 -0.04
C ILE A 180 32.34 16.45 -1.45
N GLY A 181 31.26 15.67 -1.53
CA GLY A 181 30.59 15.34 -2.79
C GLY A 181 30.03 16.56 -3.51
N ALA A 182 29.33 17.44 -2.78
CA ALA A 182 28.83 18.70 -3.33
C ALA A 182 29.96 19.62 -3.83
N GLY A 183 31.04 19.76 -3.05
CA GLY A 183 32.21 20.53 -3.47
C GLY A 183 32.90 19.95 -4.71
N THR A 184 33.05 18.63 -4.76
CA THR A 184 33.60 17.93 -5.93
C THR A 184 32.74 18.16 -7.16
N LEU A 185 31.42 18.07 -7.01
CA LEU A 185 30.47 18.30 -8.09
C LEU A 185 30.58 19.71 -8.69
N VAL A 186 30.66 20.73 -7.83
CA VAL A 186 30.85 22.13 -8.27
C VAL A 186 32.12 22.28 -9.11
N VAL A 187 33.23 21.67 -8.66
CA VAL A 187 34.53 21.78 -9.35
C VAL A 187 34.52 21.03 -10.68
N VAL A 188 34.00 19.81 -10.74
CA VAL A 188 34.02 18.99 -11.98
C VAL A 188 33.02 19.47 -13.03
N LEU A 189 31.95 20.16 -12.62
CA LEU A 189 31.00 20.78 -13.53
C LEU A 189 31.47 22.16 -14.04
N TYR A 190 32.45 22.78 -13.38
CA TYR A 190 32.98 24.07 -13.80
C TYR A 190 33.74 23.95 -15.15
N PRO A 191 33.42 24.78 -16.17
CA PRO A 191 33.90 24.58 -17.55
C PRO A 191 35.43 24.43 -17.70
N LYS A 192 36.22 25.14 -16.89
CA LYS A 192 37.69 25.11 -16.94
C LYS A 192 38.26 23.72 -16.65
N PHE A 193 37.74 23.03 -15.64
CA PHE A 193 38.27 21.74 -15.17
C PHE A 193 37.82 20.55 -16.02
N ARG A 194 36.95 20.76 -17.02
CA ARG A 194 36.41 19.72 -17.91
C ARG A 194 37.29 19.42 -19.12
N THR A 195 38.27 20.28 -19.43
CA THR A 195 39.10 20.08 -20.62
C THR A 195 40.04 18.87 -20.42
N PRO A 196 40.52 18.22 -21.51
CA PRO A 196 41.41 17.06 -21.41
C PRO A 196 42.68 17.34 -20.59
N ALA A 197 43.17 18.58 -20.60
CA ALA A 197 44.35 19.01 -19.83
C ALA A 197 44.19 18.83 -18.30
N TRP A 198 42.97 18.92 -17.78
CA TRP A 198 42.68 18.78 -16.34
C TRP A 198 42.26 17.36 -15.95
N ARG A 199 42.35 16.37 -16.84
CA ARG A 199 41.97 14.98 -16.56
C ARG A 199 42.66 14.40 -15.31
N PRO A 200 43.99 14.55 -15.11
CA PRO A 200 44.64 14.01 -13.91
C PRO A 200 44.19 14.70 -12.63
N PHE A 201 43.89 16.01 -12.69
CA PHE A 201 43.33 16.75 -11.56
C PHE A 201 41.93 16.23 -11.18
N ARG A 202 41.05 15.98 -12.17
CA ARG A 202 39.74 15.36 -11.90
C ARG A 202 39.88 13.96 -11.32
N ALA A 203 40.75 13.12 -11.89
CA ALA A 203 41.02 11.79 -11.38
C ALA A 203 41.50 11.84 -9.93
N PHE A 204 42.42 12.76 -9.60
CA PHE A 204 42.87 13.01 -8.23
C PHE A 204 41.72 13.43 -7.31
N MET A 205 40.82 14.32 -7.74
CA MET A 205 39.66 14.74 -6.94
C MET A 205 38.73 13.56 -6.61
N PHE A 206 38.45 12.69 -7.59
CA PHE A 206 37.64 11.49 -7.35
C PHE A 206 38.35 10.50 -6.42
N ILE A 207 39.66 10.29 -6.60
CA ILE A 207 40.48 9.47 -5.69
C ILE A 207 40.46 10.06 -4.28
N ALA A 208 40.62 11.38 -4.13
CA ALA A 208 40.63 12.05 -2.83
C ALA A 208 39.26 11.95 -2.13
N MET A 209 38.16 12.11 -2.87
CA MET A 209 36.81 11.87 -2.35
C MET A 209 36.66 10.42 -1.86
N GLY A 210 37.12 9.43 -2.64
CA GLY A 210 37.13 8.02 -2.22
C GLY A 210 38.01 7.73 -1.00
N LEU A 211 39.23 8.29 -0.96
CA LEU A 211 40.18 8.14 0.15
C LEU A 211 39.70 8.80 1.44
N SER A 212 38.71 9.70 1.39
CA SER A 212 38.08 10.21 2.61
C SER A 212 37.45 9.10 3.47
N ALA A 213 37.17 7.91 2.90
CA ALA A 213 36.73 6.72 3.63
C ALA A 213 37.75 6.23 4.67
N VAL A 214 39.04 6.56 4.51
CA VAL A 214 40.09 6.18 5.47
C VAL A 214 39.81 6.77 6.85
N VAL A 215 39.20 7.96 6.92
CA VAL A 215 38.89 8.62 8.20
C VAL A 215 37.90 7.81 9.05
N PRO A 216 36.67 7.49 8.57
CA PRO A 216 35.76 6.63 9.33
C PRO A 216 36.32 5.22 9.53
N VAL A 217 37.06 4.64 8.56
CA VAL A 217 37.65 3.30 8.76
C VAL A 217 38.66 3.28 9.90
N LEU A 218 39.59 4.24 9.96
CA LEU A 218 40.56 4.33 11.06
C LEU A 218 39.88 4.59 12.41
N HIS A 219 38.81 5.39 12.42
CA HIS A 219 38.04 5.62 13.63
C HIS A 219 37.32 4.35 14.10
N GLY A 220 36.67 3.63 13.18
CA GLY A 220 36.03 2.34 13.46
C GLY A 220 37.03 1.29 13.94
N LEU A 221 38.24 1.23 13.34
CA LEU A 221 39.30 0.33 13.78
C LEU A 221 39.76 0.61 15.22
N LYS A 222 39.78 1.89 15.61
CA LYS A 222 40.13 2.30 16.98
C LYS A 222 39.02 1.97 17.98
N LEU A 223 37.74 2.07 17.59
CA LEU A 223 36.59 1.83 18.46
C LEU A 223 36.27 0.33 18.62
N TYR A 224 36.26 -0.41 17.52
CA TYR A 224 35.72 -1.78 17.46
C TYR A 224 36.81 -2.84 17.23
N GLY A 225 38.00 -2.43 16.79
CA GLY A 225 39.06 -3.36 16.38
C GLY A 225 38.80 -3.98 15.00
N TYR A 226 39.81 -4.68 14.47
CA TYR A 226 39.76 -5.23 13.11
C TYR A 226 38.63 -6.24 12.91
N LYS A 227 38.48 -7.20 13.83
CA LYS A 227 37.53 -8.31 13.66
C LYS A 227 36.07 -7.85 13.61
N GLN A 228 35.68 -6.99 14.55
CA GLN A 228 34.31 -6.46 14.59
C GLN A 228 34.03 -5.55 13.39
N LEU A 229 34.98 -4.70 12.99
CA LEU A 229 34.79 -3.84 11.83
C LEU A 229 34.73 -4.64 10.51
N GLU A 230 35.53 -5.70 10.39
CA GLU A 230 35.46 -6.64 9.26
C GLU A 230 34.08 -7.31 9.15
N ASP A 231 33.45 -7.61 10.29
CA ASP A 231 32.10 -8.18 10.30
C ASP A 231 31.01 -7.12 10.05
N GLN A 232 31.15 -5.91 10.58
CA GLN A 232 30.17 -4.82 10.45
C GLN A 232 30.11 -4.16 9.08
N ILE A 233 31.23 -4.06 8.35
CA ILE A 233 31.26 -3.36 7.03
C ILE A 233 31.87 -4.19 5.91
N GLY A 234 32.32 -5.42 6.19
CA GLY A 234 33.09 -6.19 5.21
C GLY A 234 34.37 -5.46 4.80
N LEU A 235 35.17 -5.02 5.77
CA LEU A 235 36.35 -4.16 5.56
C LEU A 235 37.26 -4.63 4.41
N SER A 236 37.49 -5.94 4.27
CA SER A 236 38.30 -6.52 3.20
C SER A 236 37.71 -6.28 1.80
N TRP A 237 36.38 -6.32 1.69
CA TRP A 237 35.66 -5.99 0.45
C TRP A 237 35.72 -4.49 0.13
N LEU A 238 35.59 -3.65 1.16
CA LEU A 238 35.76 -2.19 1.03
C LEU A 238 37.18 -1.82 0.57
N VAL A 239 38.21 -2.50 1.10
CA VAL A 239 39.61 -2.32 0.67
C VAL A 239 39.78 -2.78 -0.78
N LEU A 240 39.23 -3.94 -1.15
CA LEU A 240 39.28 -4.44 -2.53
C LEU A 240 38.63 -3.45 -3.51
N GLN A 241 37.45 -2.91 -3.17
CA GLN A 241 36.79 -1.86 -3.94
C GLN A 241 37.72 -0.65 -4.15
N GLY A 242 38.36 -0.15 -3.09
CA GLY A 242 39.30 0.97 -3.17
C GLY A 242 40.50 0.67 -4.08
N VAL A 243 41.09 -0.52 -3.96
CA VAL A 243 42.21 -0.97 -4.82
C VAL A 243 41.80 -1.00 -6.29
N LEU A 244 40.63 -1.57 -6.61
CA LEU A 244 40.11 -1.66 -7.98
C LEU A 244 39.89 -0.27 -8.60
N TYR A 245 39.28 0.66 -7.86
CA TYR A 245 39.08 2.04 -8.34
C TYR A 245 40.40 2.79 -8.57
N ILE A 246 41.35 2.70 -7.62
CA ILE A 246 42.65 3.36 -7.74
C ILE A 246 43.44 2.75 -8.89
N ALA A 247 43.49 1.42 -9.01
CA ALA A 247 44.17 0.74 -10.11
C ALA A 247 43.62 1.19 -11.47
N GLY A 248 42.29 1.23 -11.63
CA GLY A 248 41.68 1.70 -12.87
C GLY A 248 42.00 3.16 -13.18
N ALA A 249 41.95 4.04 -12.18
CA ALA A 249 42.28 5.46 -12.35
C ALA A 249 43.76 5.67 -12.71
N LEU A 250 44.68 4.87 -12.16
CA LEU A 250 46.11 4.89 -12.49
C LEU A 250 46.36 4.39 -13.92
N ILE A 251 45.72 3.30 -14.34
CA ILE A 251 45.85 2.72 -15.69
C ILE A 251 45.36 3.72 -16.76
N TYR A 252 44.23 4.39 -16.50
CA TYR A 252 43.59 5.29 -17.46
C TYR A 252 44.16 6.72 -17.43
N ALA A 253 44.29 7.34 -16.26
CA ALA A 253 44.43 8.79 -16.13
C ALA A 253 45.73 9.27 -15.47
N VAL A 254 46.40 8.47 -14.62
CA VAL A 254 47.48 8.96 -13.76
C VAL A 254 48.73 8.08 -13.85
N SER A 255 49.79 8.58 -14.54
CA SER A 255 51.09 7.89 -14.55
C SER A 255 52.06 8.38 -13.47
N HIS A 256 51.96 9.64 -13.03
CA HIS A 256 52.75 10.21 -11.93
C HIS A 256 51.90 11.21 -11.09
N PRO A 257 52.01 11.22 -9.76
CA PRO A 257 51.18 12.06 -8.87
C PRO A 257 51.58 13.54 -8.82
N TRP A 258 52.74 13.93 -9.37
CA TRP A 258 53.21 15.32 -9.42
C TRP A 258 53.48 15.75 -10.87
N PRO A 259 53.22 17.03 -11.21
CA PRO A 259 53.64 17.58 -12.50
C PRO A 259 55.16 17.51 -12.65
N ILE A 260 55.65 16.96 -13.76
CA ILE A 260 57.09 16.95 -14.05
C ILE A 260 57.39 18.19 -14.90
N TYR A 261 58.40 18.96 -14.47
CA TYR A 261 58.97 20.01 -15.30
C TYR A 261 59.91 19.36 -16.33
N LEU A 262 59.41 19.23 -17.56
CA LEU A 262 60.23 18.94 -18.73
C LEU A 262 60.34 20.24 -19.53
N ASN A 263 61.57 20.72 -19.77
CA ASN A 263 61.84 21.91 -20.58
C ASN A 263 60.96 23.14 -20.21
N GLN A 264 60.91 23.50 -18.92
CA GLN A 264 60.13 24.64 -18.40
C GLN A 264 58.60 24.59 -18.68
N THR A 265 58.08 23.45 -19.16
CA THR A 265 56.66 23.25 -19.45
C THR A 265 56.06 22.24 -18.49
N LEU A 266 54.97 22.63 -17.82
CA LEU A 266 54.23 21.75 -16.91
C LEU A 266 53.57 20.63 -17.72
N THR A 267 54.15 19.42 -17.70
CA THR A 267 53.70 18.31 -18.55
C THR A 267 53.12 17.19 -17.70
N MET A 268 51.81 16.95 -17.84
CA MET A 268 51.10 15.85 -17.19
C MET A 268 51.18 14.61 -18.09
N ILE A 269 51.91 13.57 -17.67
CA ILE A 269 52.00 12.32 -18.43
C ILE A 269 50.72 11.51 -18.18
N GLN A 270 50.04 11.09 -19.25
CA GLN A 270 48.92 10.15 -19.19
C GLN A 270 49.44 8.70 -19.28
N SER A 271 48.86 7.79 -18.48
CA SER A 271 49.22 6.37 -18.48
C SER A 271 48.78 5.70 -19.78
N ARG A 272 47.47 5.66 -20.04
CA ARG A 272 46.86 5.05 -21.23
C ARG A 272 47.46 3.68 -21.55
N VAL A 273 47.61 2.84 -20.52
CA VAL A 273 48.19 1.50 -20.64
C VAL A 273 47.05 0.49 -20.84
N PRO A 274 47.14 -0.41 -21.84
CA PRO A 274 48.31 -0.77 -22.63
C PRO A 274 48.49 -0.01 -23.96
N GLU A 275 47.50 0.77 -24.42
CA GLU A 275 47.50 1.33 -25.79
C GLU A 275 48.69 2.26 -26.08
N LYS A 276 49.25 2.92 -25.06
CA LYS A 276 50.46 3.72 -25.17
C LYS A 276 51.68 2.91 -25.62
N TYR A 277 51.78 1.64 -25.21
CA TYR A 277 52.93 0.78 -25.51
C TYR A 277 52.75 -0.02 -26.81
N SER A 278 51.51 -0.19 -27.27
CA SER A 278 51.21 -0.81 -28.57
C SER A 278 50.05 -0.07 -29.27
N PRO A 279 50.31 1.09 -29.88
CA PRO A 279 49.29 1.90 -30.55
C PRO A 279 48.64 1.12 -31.71
N GLY A 280 47.33 1.26 -31.88
CA GLY A 280 46.54 0.54 -32.91
C GLY A 280 46.13 -0.89 -32.54
N THR A 281 46.78 -1.54 -31.56
CA THR A 281 46.44 -2.92 -31.15
C THR A 281 45.17 -3.00 -30.32
N TYR A 282 44.88 -1.95 -29.56
CA TYR A 282 43.78 -1.90 -28.58
C TYR A 282 42.64 -0.98 -29.04
N ASP A 283 42.43 -0.90 -30.36
CA ASP A 283 41.47 0.04 -30.96
C ASP A 283 40.01 -0.27 -30.60
N ILE A 284 39.67 -1.57 -30.51
CA ILE A 284 38.33 -2.03 -30.15
C ILE A 284 38.31 -2.70 -28.77
N TRP A 285 39.38 -3.42 -28.41
CA TRP A 285 39.40 -4.26 -27.21
C TRP A 285 40.62 -3.98 -26.34
N GLY A 286 40.42 -3.92 -25.02
CA GLY A 286 41.49 -3.86 -24.02
C GLY A 286 42.18 -2.50 -23.87
N SER A 287 41.56 -1.41 -24.32
CA SER A 287 42.11 -0.07 -24.06
C SER A 287 42.00 0.31 -22.58
N SER A 288 42.87 1.20 -22.10
CA SER A 288 42.91 1.65 -20.71
C SER A 288 41.56 2.17 -20.18
N HIS A 289 40.78 2.81 -21.04
CA HIS A 289 39.45 3.32 -20.70
C HIS A 289 38.46 2.18 -20.44
N GLN A 290 38.52 1.13 -21.26
CA GLN A 290 37.70 -0.06 -21.13
C GLN A 290 38.08 -0.84 -19.87
N ILE A 291 39.38 -1.00 -19.62
CA ILE A 291 39.90 -1.64 -18.40
C ILE A 291 39.43 -0.88 -17.15
N PHE A 292 39.49 0.46 -17.18
CA PHE A 292 38.97 1.29 -16.10
C PHE A 292 37.48 1.02 -15.82
N HIS A 293 36.64 0.97 -16.85
CA HIS A 293 35.22 0.70 -16.68
C HIS A 293 34.92 -0.71 -16.18
N VAL A 294 35.65 -1.73 -16.65
CA VAL A 294 35.54 -3.10 -16.11
C VAL A 294 35.88 -3.12 -14.62
N LEU A 295 36.96 -2.46 -14.20
CA LEU A 295 37.35 -2.37 -12.80
C LEU A 295 36.32 -1.61 -11.95
N VAL A 296 35.63 -0.61 -12.51
CA VAL A 296 34.53 0.09 -11.81
C VAL A 296 33.36 -0.85 -11.54
N VAL A 297 32.96 -1.68 -12.53
CA VAL A 297 31.88 -2.67 -12.35
C VAL A 297 32.29 -3.74 -11.31
N MET A 298 33.52 -4.24 -11.38
CA MET A 298 34.04 -5.17 -10.39
C MET A 298 34.10 -4.59 -8.97
N ALA A 299 34.45 -3.31 -8.85
CA ALA A 299 34.47 -2.61 -7.57
C ALA A 299 33.05 -2.42 -6.99
N ALA A 300 32.05 -2.14 -7.83
CA ALA A 300 30.65 -2.10 -7.41
C ALA A 300 30.17 -3.49 -6.93
N ALA A 301 30.57 -4.56 -7.61
CA ALA A 301 30.27 -5.92 -7.16
C ALA A 301 30.95 -6.27 -5.82
N ALA A 302 32.23 -5.88 -5.65
CA ALA A 302 32.94 -6.03 -4.37
C ALA A 302 32.26 -5.25 -3.25
N HIS A 303 31.80 -4.02 -3.52
CA HIS A 303 31.05 -3.22 -2.57
C HIS A 303 29.74 -3.91 -2.15
N LEU A 304 29.00 -4.44 -3.12
CA LEU A 304 27.77 -5.18 -2.84
C LEU A 304 28.03 -6.41 -1.95
N ALA A 305 29.10 -7.16 -2.22
CA ALA A 305 29.48 -8.29 -1.37
C ALA A 305 29.79 -7.87 0.08
N GLY A 306 30.51 -6.76 0.26
CA GLY A 306 30.77 -6.17 1.58
C GLY A 306 29.49 -5.71 2.28
N LEU A 307 28.59 -5.08 1.53
CA LEU A 307 27.31 -4.59 2.03
C LEU A 307 26.37 -5.73 2.47
N LEU A 308 26.32 -6.83 1.73
CA LEU A 308 25.53 -8.01 2.13
C LEU A 308 26.08 -8.64 3.40
N LYS A 309 27.41 -8.72 3.55
CA LYS A 309 28.04 -9.19 4.79
C LYS A 309 27.71 -8.28 5.98
N ALA A 310 27.81 -6.97 5.79
CA ALA A 310 27.48 -5.96 6.79
C ALA A 310 26.02 -6.08 7.26
N TYR A 311 25.12 -6.24 6.30
CA TYR A 311 23.70 -6.39 6.52
C TYR A 311 23.36 -7.65 7.31
N ASP A 312 23.90 -8.80 6.91
CA ASP A 312 23.73 -10.09 7.60
C ASP A 312 24.23 -10.02 9.05
N HIS A 313 25.36 -9.37 9.30
CA HIS A 313 25.92 -9.20 10.64
C HIS A 313 25.01 -8.37 11.55
N GLU A 314 24.61 -7.18 11.10
CA GLU A 314 23.75 -6.28 11.88
C GLU A 314 22.40 -6.95 12.21
N HIS A 315 21.78 -7.63 11.24
CA HIS A 315 20.49 -8.26 11.44
C HIS A 315 20.57 -9.51 12.31
N SER A 316 21.65 -10.29 12.21
CA SER A 316 21.92 -11.40 13.13
C SER A 316 22.15 -10.91 14.56
N HIS A 317 22.86 -9.78 14.73
CA HIS A 317 23.11 -9.18 16.03
C HIS A 317 21.84 -8.63 16.68
N ARG A 318 21.04 -7.86 15.93
CA ARG A 318 19.72 -7.38 16.39
C ARG A 318 18.81 -8.56 16.77
N ALA A 319 18.81 -9.64 15.98
CA ALA A 319 17.98 -10.82 16.26
C ALA A 319 18.40 -11.52 17.56
N ALA A 320 19.71 -11.65 17.80
CA ALA A 320 20.24 -12.22 19.03
C ALA A 320 19.88 -11.37 20.27
N ILE A 321 20.03 -10.05 20.18
CA ILE A 321 19.63 -9.10 21.23
C ILE A 321 18.13 -9.27 21.54
N MET A 322 17.27 -9.28 20.53
CA MET A 322 15.82 -9.41 20.74
C MET A 322 15.40 -10.75 21.33
N SER A 323 16.12 -11.85 21.04
CA SER A 323 15.88 -13.15 21.69
C SER A 323 16.21 -13.13 23.20
N SER A 324 17.18 -12.29 23.62
CA SER A 324 17.63 -12.20 25.01
C SER A 324 16.74 -11.31 25.90
N TYR A 325 15.92 -10.45 25.32
CA TYR A 325 15.03 -9.54 26.05
C TYR A 325 13.59 -10.05 26.22
N GLY A 326 13.23 -11.22 25.67
CA GLY A 326 11.92 -11.83 25.92
C GLY A 326 10.71 -10.97 25.54
N GLU A 327 10.80 -10.17 24.46
CA GLU A 327 9.71 -9.26 24.07
C GLU A 327 9.07 -9.66 22.70
N PRO A 328 7.77 -10.03 22.67
CA PRO A 328 7.08 -10.64 21.53
C PRO A 328 6.38 -9.66 20.56
N TRP A 329 6.71 -8.36 20.56
CA TRP A 329 5.82 -7.36 19.94
C TRP A 329 5.92 -7.18 18.42
N ARG A 330 6.93 -7.73 17.74
CA ARG A 330 7.13 -7.51 16.28
C ARG A 330 6.60 -8.61 15.37
N ARG A 331 5.85 -9.58 15.91
CA ARG A 331 4.99 -10.49 15.13
C ARG A 331 3.59 -9.92 14.83
N TYR A 332 3.24 -8.74 15.34
CA TYR A 332 1.86 -8.21 15.30
C TYR A 332 1.44 -7.40 14.06
N PHE A 333 2.23 -7.41 12.99
CA PHE A 333 1.85 -6.71 11.76
C PHE A 333 2.05 -7.57 10.50
N ARG A 334 1.57 -8.80 10.57
CA ARG A 334 0.84 -9.33 9.43
C ARG A 334 -0.65 -9.17 9.78
N PRO A 335 -1.51 -8.66 8.88
CA PRO A 335 -2.90 -9.11 8.92
C PRO A 335 -2.83 -10.63 9.02
N THR A 336 -3.65 -11.27 9.85
CA THR A 336 -3.78 -12.72 9.79
C THR A 336 -4.30 -13.08 8.41
N THR A 337 -3.39 -13.29 7.46
CA THR A 337 -3.74 -13.62 6.08
C THR A 337 -4.13 -15.07 5.92
N ASN A 338 -3.97 -15.85 6.99
CA ASN A 338 -4.24 -17.27 7.04
C ASN A 338 -5.20 -17.52 8.21
N GLY A 339 -6.46 -17.83 7.93
CA GLY A 339 -7.42 -18.27 8.93
C GLY A 339 -8.66 -18.95 8.35
N THR A 340 -8.57 -20.28 8.19
CA THR A 340 -9.61 -21.34 8.29
C THR A 340 -8.93 -22.73 8.41
N SER A 341 -7.69 -22.81 8.92
CA SER A 341 -7.10 -24.11 9.27
C SER A 341 -7.82 -24.70 10.48
N PRO A 342 -8.00 -26.03 10.59
CA PRO A 342 -8.68 -26.61 11.75
C PRO A 342 -7.96 -26.20 13.04
N THR A 343 -8.71 -25.64 13.99
CA THR A 343 -8.27 -25.51 15.39
C THR A 343 -9.10 -26.45 16.24
N THR A 344 -8.50 -27.00 17.28
CA THR A 344 -9.22 -27.82 18.26
C THR A 344 -9.83 -26.95 19.36
N ILE A 345 -10.87 -27.45 20.03
CA ILE A 345 -11.44 -26.74 21.18
C ILE A 345 -10.40 -26.58 22.29
N GLU A 346 -9.49 -27.55 22.46
CA GLU A 346 -8.42 -27.49 23.44
C GLU A 346 -7.35 -26.42 23.11
N GLU A 347 -7.08 -26.18 21.83
CA GLU A 347 -6.19 -25.09 21.40
C GLU A 347 -6.83 -23.73 21.63
N HIS A 348 -8.12 -23.62 21.33
CA HIS A 348 -8.92 -22.44 21.63
C HIS A 348 -8.89 -22.12 23.13
N GLU A 349 -9.26 -23.08 23.99
CA GLU A 349 -9.27 -22.94 25.45
C GLU A 349 -7.89 -22.49 25.98
N ARG A 350 -6.80 -23.05 25.44
CA ARG A 350 -5.43 -22.65 25.82
C ARG A 350 -5.12 -21.20 25.43
N ALA A 351 -5.57 -20.75 24.26
CA ALA A 351 -5.38 -19.37 23.83
C ALA A 351 -6.21 -18.39 24.67
N VAL A 352 -7.46 -18.75 24.97
CA VAL A 352 -8.34 -17.96 25.85
C VAL A 352 -7.78 -17.86 27.25
N GLU A 353 -7.21 -18.92 27.81
CA GLU A 353 -6.59 -18.88 29.14
C GLU A 353 -5.37 -17.93 29.19
N GLN A 354 -4.61 -17.82 28.11
CA GLN A 354 -3.52 -16.83 28.00
C GLN A 354 -4.06 -15.40 27.97
N ILE A 355 -5.13 -15.17 27.23
CA ILE A 355 -5.83 -13.87 27.17
C ILE A 355 -6.37 -13.52 28.56
N ALA A 356 -7.06 -14.45 29.21
CA ALA A 356 -7.61 -14.31 30.56
C ALA A 356 -6.51 -14.01 31.58
N ALA A 357 -5.37 -14.70 31.53
CA ALA A 357 -4.21 -14.42 32.38
C ALA A 357 -3.65 -13.01 32.19
N SER A 358 -3.58 -12.53 30.95
CA SER A 358 -3.16 -11.16 30.63
C SER A 358 -4.14 -10.14 31.20
N VAL A 359 -5.45 -10.34 30.99
CA VAL A 359 -6.51 -9.48 31.54
C VAL A 359 -6.47 -9.46 33.07
N ARG A 360 -6.32 -10.62 33.73
CA ARG A 360 -6.14 -10.72 35.19
C ARG A 360 -4.96 -9.88 35.69
N SER A 361 -3.85 -9.87 34.94
CA SER A 361 -2.66 -9.08 35.28
C SER A 361 -2.92 -7.57 35.21
N PHE A 362 -3.66 -7.09 34.21
CA PHE A 362 -4.08 -5.69 34.14
C PHE A 362 -5.05 -5.32 35.27
N HIS A 363 -6.03 -6.19 35.53
CA HIS A 363 -7.00 -6.00 36.60
C HIS A 363 -6.33 -5.85 37.97
N LYS A 364 -5.39 -6.75 38.31
CA LYS A 364 -4.62 -6.69 39.57
C LYS A 364 -3.82 -5.40 39.75
N ARG A 365 -3.39 -4.78 38.65
CA ARG A 365 -2.64 -3.51 38.65
C ARG A 365 -3.52 -2.27 38.57
N GLY A 366 -4.83 -2.42 38.35
CA GLY A 366 -5.74 -1.30 38.08
C GLY A 366 -5.40 -0.56 36.78
N GLU A 367 -4.74 -1.23 35.83
CA GLU A 367 -4.28 -0.60 34.58
C GLU A 367 -5.29 -0.82 33.45
N LYS A 368 -5.53 0.23 32.65
CA LYS A 368 -6.33 0.13 31.42
C LYS A 368 -5.55 -0.62 30.34
N PHE A 369 -6.23 -1.49 29.60
CA PHE A 369 -5.69 -2.14 28.40
C PHE A 369 -6.56 -1.86 27.17
N ARG A 370 -6.01 -2.15 25.99
CA ARG A 370 -6.72 -2.15 24.70
C ARG A 370 -6.68 -3.54 24.07
N ILE A 371 -7.68 -3.87 23.26
CA ILE A 371 -7.73 -5.13 22.53
C ILE A 371 -7.11 -4.92 21.15
N PHE A 372 -6.24 -5.83 20.73
CA PHE A 372 -5.71 -5.87 19.38
C PHE A 372 -6.26 -7.10 18.64
N HIS A 373 -7.02 -6.83 17.59
CA HIS A 373 -7.82 -7.83 16.85
C HIS A 373 -7.11 -8.35 15.57
N GLY A 374 -5.98 -7.76 15.16
CA GLY A 374 -5.29 -8.08 13.91
C GLY A 374 -5.85 -7.41 12.64
N SER A 375 -7.17 -7.22 12.54
CA SER A 375 -7.83 -6.49 11.43
C SER A 375 -9.02 -5.64 11.91
N THR A 376 -9.34 -4.54 11.20
CA THR A 376 -10.51 -3.69 11.49
C THR A 376 -11.03 -3.01 10.23
N ASN A 377 -12.36 -2.99 10.05
CA ASN A 377 -13.09 -2.19 9.06
C ASN A 377 -13.77 -0.95 9.67
N SER A 378 -13.59 -0.69 10.96
CA SER A 378 -14.08 0.53 11.60
C SER A 378 -13.33 1.75 11.09
N THR A 379 -14.05 2.82 10.75
CA THR A 379 -13.46 4.09 10.28
C THR A 379 -12.74 4.88 11.39
N ARG A 380 -12.83 4.42 12.64
CA ARG A 380 -12.11 4.98 13.78
C ARG A 380 -10.60 4.78 13.64
N ARG A 381 -9.80 5.75 14.09
CA ARG A 381 -8.35 5.59 14.19
C ARG A 381 -8.00 4.40 15.08
N SER A 382 -7.45 3.34 14.49
CA SER A 382 -6.84 2.24 15.24
C SER A 382 -5.69 2.80 16.05
N ALA A 383 -5.70 2.59 17.37
CA ALA A 383 -4.71 3.16 18.29
C ALA A 383 -3.36 2.43 18.25
N LEU A 384 -2.86 2.16 17.05
CA LEU A 384 -1.53 1.67 16.78
C LEU A 384 -0.55 2.83 16.97
N GLY A 385 -0.36 3.15 18.25
CA GLY A 385 0.46 4.26 18.74
C GLY A 385 0.48 4.36 20.27
N ARG A 386 -0.07 3.40 21.01
CA ARG A 386 -0.04 3.38 22.49
C ARG A 386 0.60 2.09 22.98
N ASP A 387 1.42 2.23 24.02
CA ASP A 387 2.25 1.24 24.71
C ASP A 387 1.89 -0.24 24.44
N PRO A 388 2.73 -1.02 23.72
CA PRO A 388 2.52 -2.45 23.50
C PRO A 388 2.31 -3.23 24.80
N ARG A 389 2.85 -2.75 25.93
CA ARG A 389 2.66 -3.34 27.27
C ARG A 389 1.24 -3.18 27.81
N LYS A 390 0.36 -2.45 27.13
CA LYS A 390 -1.05 -2.19 27.49
C LYS A 390 -2.05 -2.77 26.48
N VAL A 391 -1.63 -3.81 25.77
CA VAL A 391 -2.45 -4.46 24.73
C VAL A 391 -2.70 -5.93 25.09
N VAL A 392 -3.95 -6.35 24.93
CA VAL A 392 -4.37 -7.75 24.92
C VAL A 392 -4.53 -8.14 23.46
N ASP A 393 -3.65 -9.02 22.98
CA ASP A 393 -3.71 -9.53 21.62
C ASP A 393 -4.69 -10.71 21.53
N THR A 394 -5.69 -10.57 20.67
CA THR A 394 -6.63 -11.63 20.32
C THR A 394 -6.49 -12.07 18.88
N SER A 395 -5.56 -11.50 18.10
CA SER A 395 -5.47 -11.70 16.64
C SER A 395 -5.37 -13.15 16.18
N LYS A 396 -4.90 -14.06 17.06
CA LYS A 396 -4.82 -15.50 16.81
C LYS A 396 -6.16 -16.25 16.94
N LEU A 397 -7.18 -15.62 17.51
CA LEU A 397 -8.54 -16.16 17.60
C LEU A 397 -9.28 -15.92 16.29
N ASN A 398 -8.89 -16.61 15.23
CA ASN A 398 -9.31 -16.39 13.86
C ASN A 398 -9.74 -17.68 13.12
N HIS A 399 -10.29 -18.67 13.83
CA HIS A 399 -10.74 -19.94 13.29
C HIS A 399 -12.25 -20.18 13.46
N VAL A 400 -12.84 -20.88 12.49
CA VAL A 400 -14.12 -21.57 12.67
C VAL A 400 -13.79 -22.90 13.37
N VAL A 401 -14.16 -23.03 14.63
CA VAL A 401 -13.75 -24.14 15.51
C VAL A 401 -14.54 -25.41 15.19
N ALA A 402 -15.84 -25.27 14.98
CA ALA A 402 -16.72 -26.40 14.66
C ALA A 402 -17.96 -25.95 13.87
N VAL A 403 -18.48 -26.83 13.03
CA VAL A 403 -19.76 -26.68 12.32
C VAL A 403 -20.62 -27.92 12.61
N ASP A 404 -21.80 -27.71 13.18
CA ASP A 404 -22.78 -28.75 13.49
C ASP A 404 -23.92 -28.70 12.47
N GLN A 405 -23.95 -29.66 11.54
CA GLN A 405 -24.97 -29.73 10.49
C GLN A 405 -26.35 -30.10 11.02
N GLU A 406 -26.43 -30.87 12.12
CA GLU A 406 -27.70 -31.32 12.68
C GLU A 406 -28.38 -30.19 13.43
N LYS A 407 -27.62 -29.44 14.23
CA LYS A 407 -28.11 -28.26 14.96
C LYS A 407 -28.16 -27.01 14.10
N MET A 408 -27.51 -27.02 12.94
CA MET A 408 -27.28 -25.84 12.09
C MET A 408 -26.64 -24.71 12.90
N THR A 409 -25.51 -24.98 13.53
CA THR A 409 -24.74 -23.99 14.29
C THR A 409 -23.25 -24.05 13.98
N ALA A 410 -22.52 -22.98 14.28
CA ALA A 410 -21.06 -22.97 14.24
C ALA A 410 -20.47 -22.32 15.50
N LEU A 411 -19.36 -22.87 15.97
CA LEU A 411 -18.49 -22.25 16.96
C LEU A 411 -17.40 -21.47 16.24
N VAL A 412 -17.33 -20.16 16.48
CA VAL A 412 -16.52 -19.25 15.69
C VAL A 412 -15.76 -18.27 16.58
N GLU A 413 -14.46 -18.15 16.34
CA GLU A 413 -13.62 -17.17 17.02
C GLU A 413 -13.85 -15.75 16.46
N PRO A 414 -13.65 -14.69 17.28
CA PRO A 414 -14.08 -13.32 16.97
C PRO A 414 -13.37 -12.69 15.77
N ASN A 415 -12.15 -13.12 15.43
CA ASN A 415 -11.37 -12.52 14.33
C ASN A 415 -11.52 -13.27 13.01
N VAL A 416 -12.44 -14.23 12.90
CA VAL A 416 -12.83 -14.82 11.62
C VAL A 416 -13.56 -13.75 10.78
N PRO A 417 -13.05 -13.39 9.59
CA PRO A 417 -13.73 -12.47 8.67
C PRO A 417 -14.87 -13.17 7.90
N MET A 418 -15.85 -12.40 7.43
CA MET A 418 -17.07 -12.92 6.75
C MET A 418 -16.75 -13.83 5.56
N ASP A 419 -15.75 -13.50 4.74
CA ASP A 419 -15.40 -14.32 3.58
C ASP A 419 -14.89 -15.72 3.98
N ARG A 420 -14.09 -15.77 5.04
CA ARG A 420 -13.58 -17.03 5.61
C ARG A 420 -14.68 -17.84 6.30
N LEU A 421 -15.59 -17.16 7.01
CA LEU A 421 -16.75 -17.79 7.62
C LEU A 421 -17.66 -18.44 6.57
N VAL A 422 -17.96 -17.71 5.49
CA VAL A 422 -18.77 -18.23 4.37
C VAL A 422 -18.04 -19.37 3.67
N GLU A 423 -16.74 -19.24 3.38
CA GLU A 423 -15.93 -20.34 2.81
C GLU A 423 -16.01 -21.63 3.64
N GLU A 424 -15.89 -21.54 4.96
CA GLU A 424 -15.91 -22.74 5.81
C GLU A 424 -17.31 -23.34 5.90
N THR A 425 -18.33 -22.52 6.15
CA THR A 425 -19.71 -22.99 6.33
C THR A 425 -20.31 -23.58 5.04
N LEU A 426 -19.91 -23.05 3.87
CA LEU A 426 -20.34 -23.58 2.57
C LEU A 426 -19.87 -25.01 2.30
N LYS A 427 -18.74 -25.46 2.88
CA LYS A 427 -18.30 -26.87 2.80
C LYS A 427 -19.35 -27.83 3.38
N TYR A 428 -20.18 -27.33 4.28
CA TYR A 428 -21.26 -28.06 4.93
C TYR A 428 -22.63 -27.77 4.30
N GLY A 429 -22.70 -27.00 3.21
CA GLY A 429 -23.95 -26.58 2.57
C GLY A 429 -24.75 -25.56 3.40
N LEU A 430 -24.07 -24.79 4.25
CA LEU A 430 -24.67 -23.85 5.18
C LEU A 430 -24.07 -22.44 5.02
N ILE A 431 -24.79 -21.42 5.48
CA ILE A 431 -24.32 -20.02 5.62
C ILE A 431 -24.89 -19.40 6.90
N PRO A 432 -24.27 -18.32 7.44
CA PRO A 432 -24.90 -17.51 8.48
C PRO A 432 -26.22 -16.87 8.00
N PRO A 433 -27.20 -16.65 8.88
CA PRO A 433 -28.44 -15.95 8.53
C PRO A 433 -28.21 -14.51 8.06
N VAL A 434 -27.25 -13.82 8.67
CA VAL A 434 -26.84 -12.44 8.35
C VAL A 434 -25.35 -12.46 7.99
N VAL A 435 -25.01 -12.03 6.76
CA VAL A 435 -23.62 -11.98 6.27
C VAL A 435 -23.31 -10.56 5.82
N MET A 436 -22.51 -9.85 6.61
CA MET A 436 -22.15 -8.47 6.31
C MET A 436 -21.41 -8.37 4.98
N GLU A 437 -21.78 -7.39 4.16
CA GLU A 437 -21.50 -7.36 2.73
C GLU A 437 -20.02 -7.10 2.39
N PHE A 438 -19.23 -6.71 3.39
CA PHE A 438 -17.79 -6.51 3.26
C PHE A 438 -17.03 -7.76 3.78
N PRO A 439 -16.26 -8.44 2.91
CA PRO A 439 -15.48 -9.62 3.25
C PRO A 439 -14.64 -9.51 4.53
N GLY A 440 -14.07 -8.33 4.79
CA GLY A 440 -13.15 -8.11 5.90
C GLY A 440 -13.78 -7.91 7.28
N ILE A 441 -15.10 -7.78 7.40
CA ILE A 441 -15.74 -7.59 8.72
C ILE A 441 -15.64 -8.90 9.50
N THR A 442 -15.23 -8.84 10.76
CA THR A 442 -15.07 -10.01 11.61
C THR A 442 -16.31 -10.32 12.42
N VAL A 443 -16.50 -11.58 12.81
CA VAL A 443 -17.63 -12.04 13.63
C VAL A 443 -17.73 -11.28 14.97
N GLY A 444 -16.60 -11.13 15.67
CA GLY A 444 -16.54 -10.37 16.93
C GLY A 444 -16.79 -8.88 16.72
N GLY A 445 -16.34 -8.33 15.58
CA GLY A 445 -16.67 -6.97 15.17
C GLY A 445 -18.15 -6.77 14.91
N GLY A 446 -18.82 -7.75 14.29
CA GLY A 446 -20.25 -7.76 14.04
C GLY A 446 -21.09 -7.84 15.32
N TYR A 447 -20.65 -8.64 16.30
CA TYR A 447 -21.31 -8.73 17.62
C TYR A 447 -21.07 -7.48 18.48
N SER A 448 -19.81 -7.07 18.62
CA SER A 448 -19.45 -5.93 19.49
C SER A 448 -19.84 -4.59 18.88
N GLY A 449 -19.90 -4.48 17.57
CA GLY A 449 -20.38 -3.29 16.86
C GLY A 449 -21.88 -3.38 16.55
N THR A 450 -22.40 -2.41 15.80
CA THR A 450 -23.70 -2.53 15.15
C THR A 450 -23.48 -3.07 13.75
N SER A 451 -24.24 -4.09 13.36
CA SER A 451 -24.09 -4.73 12.05
C SER A 451 -25.41 -5.29 11.56
N GLY A 452 -25.72 -4.98 10.31
CA GLY A 452 -26.91 -5.45 9.61
C GLY A 452 -26.73 -5.28 8.10
N GLU A 453 -27.58 -5.95 7.33
CA GLU A 453 -27.56 -5.97 5.87
C GLU A 453 -28.95 -6.33 5.33
N SER A 454 -29.06 -6.53 4.01
CA SER A 454 -30.30 -6.87 3.31
C SER A 454 -31.18 -7.98 3.91
N SER A 455 -30.66 -8.96 4.66
CA SER A 455 -31.50 -9.98 5.36
C SER A 455 -31.94 -9.57 6.77
N SER A 456 -31.39 -8.49 7.32
CA SER A 456 -31.63 -8.03 8.69
C SER A 456 -33.05 -7.53 8.95
N PHE A 457 -33.85 -7.25 7.92
CA PHE A 457 -35.30 -7.03 8.09
C PHE A 457 -36.00 -8.26 8.66
N LYS A 458 -35.50 -9.46 8.35
CA LYS A 458 -36.05 -10.75 8.80
C LYS A 458 -35.35 -11.22 10.07
N HIS A 459 -34.03 -11.23 10.06
CA HIS A 459 -33.20 -11.84 11.11
C HIS A 459 -32.75 -10.87 12.21
N GLY A 460 -32.91 -9.56 12.02
CA GLY A 460 -32.39 -8.52 12.91
C GLY A 460 -30.91 -8.23 12.68
N PHE A 461 -30.32 -7.51 13.63
CA PHE A 461 -28.88 -7.28 13.68
C PHE A 461 -28.10 -8.60 13.86
N PHE A 462 -26.80 -8.57 13.56
CA PHE A 462 -25.94 -9.76 13.59
C PHE A 462 -25.95 -10.49 14.95
N ASP A 463 -26.03 -9.77 16.06
CA ASP A 463 -26.11 -10.33 17.42
C ASP A 463 -27.31 -11.27 17.61
N ARG A 464 -28.43 -11.00 16.93
CA ARG A 464 -29.66 -11.80 17.01
C ARG A 464 -29.53 -13.17 16.35
N THR A 465 -28.48 -13.38 15.57
CA THR A 465 -28.16 -14.68 14.96
C THR A 465 -27.26 -15.54 15.85
N LEU A 466 -26.86 -15.04 17.03
CA LEU A 466 -26.02 -15.75 17.98
C LEU A 466 -26.85 -16.40 19.07
N ASN A 467 -26.48 -17.63 19.44
CA ASN A 467 -27.08 -18.34 20.57
C ASN A 467 -26.33 -18.03 21.87
N LYS A 468 -24.99 -17.96 21.79
CA LYS A 468 -24.10 -17.79 22.94
C LYS A 468 -22.84 -17.03 22.57
N VAL A 469 -22.23 -16.37 23.55
CA VAL A 469 -20.94 -15.69 23.42
C VAL A 469 -20.09 -16.00 24.65
N GLU A 470 -18.84 -16.40 24.41
CA GLU A 470 -17.80 -16.50 25.43
C GLU A 470 -17.11 -15.15 25.58
N ILE A 471 -16.99 -14.68 26.82
CA ILE A 471 -16.40 -13.39 27.15
C ILE A 471 -15.41 -13.56 28.31
N VAL A 472 -14.20 -13.05 28.11
CA VAL A 472 -13.25 -12.79 29.20
C VAL A 472 -13.63 -11.46 29.84
N LEU A 473 -14.15 -11.52 31.06
CA LEU A 473 -14.50 -10.36 31.85
C LEU A 473 -13.27 -9.51 32.18
N PRO A 474 -13.45 -8.23 32.55
CA PRO A 474 -12.36 -7.36 33.00
C PRO A 474 -11.60 -7.90 34.22
N THR A 475 -12.22 -8.76 35.04
CA THR A 475 -11.57 -9.50 36.13
C THR A 475 -10.63 -10.60 35.63
N GLY A 476 -10.76 -10.98 34.35
CA GLY A 476 -10.15 -12.12 33.68
C GLY A 476 -10.79 -13.47 34.02
N GLU A 477 -12.01 -13.46 34.53
CA GLU A 477 -12.92 -14.60 34.56
C GLU A 477 -13.47 -14.87 33.15
N ILE A 478 -13.60 -16.14 32.78
CA ILE A 478 -14.17 -16.57 31.50
C ILE A 478 -15.62 -16.96 31.76
N VAL A 479 -16.56 -16.31 31.06
CA VAL A 479 -18.00 -16.58 31.23
C VAL A 479 -18.67 -16.84 29.89
N MET A 480 -19.71 -17.68 29.92
CA MET A 480 -20.65 -17.83 28.81
C MET A 480 -21.85 -16.91 29.03
N ALA A 481 -22.27 -16.23 27.97
CA ALA A 481 -23.44 -15.36 27.95
C ALA A 481 -24.41 -15.80 26.85
N SER A 482 -25.69 -15.90 27.18
CA SER A 482 -26.80 -16.30 26.33
C SER A 482 -28.12 -15.76 26.88
N GLU A 483 -29.23 -15.91 26.16
CA GLU A 483 -30.55 -15.51 26.68
C GLU A 483 -30.97 -16.28 27.96
N SER A 484 -30.35 -17.43 28.25
CA SER A 484 -30.62 -18.24 29.47
C SER A 484 -29.56 -18.12 30.57
N GLU A 485 -28.40 -17.55 30.28
CA GLU A 485 -27.24 -17.49 31.18
C GLU A 485 -26.54 -16.14 31.00
N ASN A 486 -26.45 -15.31 32.04
CA ASN A 486 -25.89 -13.94 31.92
C ASN A 486 -26.55 -13.11 30.79
N ALA A 487 -27.87 -13.19 30.66
CA ALA A 487 -28.63 -12.57 29.56
C ALA A 487 -28.44 -11.05 29.45
N ASP A 488 -28.25 -10.38 30.59
CA ASP A 488 -27.97 -8.95 30.63
C ASP A 488 -26.57 -8.60 30.07
N LEU A 489 -25.57 -9.47 30.26
CA LEU A 489 -24.27 -9.36 29.60
C LEU A 489 -24.37 -9.67 28.12
N PHE A 490 -25.10 -10.72 27.74
CA PHE A 490 -25.27 -11.12 26.33
C PHE A 490 -25.87 -9.99 25.50
N ARG A 491 -26.91 -9.33 26.00
CA ARG A 491 -27.53 -8.17 25.35
C ARG A 491 -26.71 -6.90 25.51
N GLY A 492 -26.11 -6.70 26.68
CA GLY A 492 -25.36 -5.49 27.01
C GLY A 492 -24.01 -5.37 26.30
N ALA A 493 -23.36 -6.49 25.98
CA ALA A 493 -22.08 -6.50 25.29
C ALA A 493 -22.24 -6.33 23.76
N ALA A 494 -23.39 -6.72 23.21
CA ALA A 494 -23.75 -6.49 21.83
C ALA A 494 -23.84 -4.98 21.53
N GLY A 495 -23.20 -4.51 20.47
CA GLY A 495 -23.14 -3.08 20.13
C GLY A 495 -22.28 -2.20 21.06
N ALA A 496 -21.80 -2.72 22.21
CA ALA A 496 -21.05 -1.96 23.21
C ALA A 496 -19.55 -1.84 22.92
N VAL A 497 -19.13 -2.09 21.69
CA VAL A 497 -17.77 -1.94 21.15
C VAL A 497 -16.69 -2.56 22.04
N GLY A 498 -16.98 -3.71 22.65
CA GLY A 498 -16.06 -4.46 23.52
C GLY A 498 -15.70 -3.74 24.82
N THR A 499 -16.65 -3.01 25.41
CA THR A 499 -16.42 -2.24 26.65
C THR A 499 -16.78 -3.00 27.93
N LEU A 500 -17.46 -4.14 27.81
CA LEU A 500 -17.83 -5.00 28.94
C LEU A 500 -16.94 -6.24 29.09
N GLY A 501 -16.03 -6.49 28.16
CA GLY A 501 -15.12 -7.64 28.18
C GLY A 501 -14.50 -7.92 26.81
N VAL A 502 -13.70 -8.98 26.73
CA VAL A 502 -13.08 -9.45 25.49
C VAL A 502 -13.87 -10.65 24.99
N THR A 503 -14.60 -10.51 23.88
CA THR A 503 -15.25 -11.65 23.22
C THR A 503 -14.20 -12.60 22.67
N THR A 504 -14.32 -13.90 22.96
CA THR A 504 -13.34 -14.92 22.58
C THR A 504 -13.93 -16.02 21.70
N MET A 505 -15.23 -16.29 21.78
CA MET A 505 -15.93 -17.22 20.89
C MET A 505 -17.42 -16.89 20.81
N VAL A 506 -18.06 -17.24 19.69
CA VAL A 506 -19.52 -17.19 19.54
C VAL A 506 -20.05 -18.53 19.07
N GLU A 507 -21.25 -18.89 19.51
CA GLU A 507 -22.07 -19.92 18.86
C GLU A 507 -23.09 -19.21 17.98
N MET A 508 -22.95 -19.32 16.67
CA MET A 508 -23.86 -18.72 15.70
C MET A 508 -24.82 -19.74 15.10
N GLN A 509 -26.02 -19.28 14.79
CA GLN A 509 -26.97 -20.03 13.96
C GLN A 509 -26.49 -20.07 12.52
N LEU A 510 -26.86 -21.12 11.80
CA LEU A 510 -26.67 -21.29 10.38
C LEU A 510 -28.01 -21.60 9.71
N ARG A 511 -28.05 -21.39 8.40
CA ARG A 511 -29.16 -21.80 7.53
C ARG A 511 -28.62 -22.50 6.30
N ARG A 512 -29.47 -23.28 5.64
CA ARG A 512 -29.12 -23.93 4.38
C ARG A 512 -28.72 -22.90 3.32
N ALA A 513 -27.59 -23.16 2.67
CA ALA A 513 -27.14 -22.40 1.52
C ALA A 513 -27.84 -22.89 0.25
N THR A 514 -28.26 -21.96 -0.60
CA THR A 514 -28.71 -22.23 -1.97
C THR A 514 -27.64 -21.82 -2.96
N LYS A 515 -27.84 -22.12 -4.25
CA LYS A 515 -26.88 -21.70 -5.30
C LYS A 515 -27.05 -20.26 -5.75
N TYR A 516 -28.28 -19.75 -5.83
CA TYR A 516 -28.58 -18.44 -6.41
C TYR A 516 -29.51 -17.62 -5.52
N VAL A 517 -29.55 -16.32 -5.79
CA VAL A 517 -30.52 -15.35 -5.33
C VAL A 517 -31.16 -14.74 -6.59
N GLU A 518 -32.47 -14.93 -6.76
CA GLU A 518 -33.22 -14.19 -7.77
C GLU A 518 -33.48 -12.78 -7.24
N THR A 519 -32.79 -11.81 -7.81
CA THR A 519 -32.75 -10.42 -7.34
C THR A 519 -33.51 -9.53 -8.30
N THR A 520 -34.60 -8.92 -7.80
CA THR A 520 -35.44 -8.00 -8.55
C THR A 520 -35.15 -6.57 -8.14
N TYR A 521 -34.93 -5.71 -9.13
CA TYR A 521 -34.74 -4.26 -8.95
C TYR A 521 -36.05 -3.57 -9.30
N HIS A 522 -36.65 -2.87 -8.34
CA HIS A 522 -37.93 -2.17 -8.46
C HIS A 522 -37.67 -0.66 -8.54
N PRO A 523 -37.75 -0.03 -9.72
CA PRO A 523 -37.59 1.41 -9.85
C PRO A 523 -38.56 2.17 -8.94
N VAL A 524 -38.11 3.28 -8.38
CA VAL A 524 -38.91 4.21 -7.56
C VAL A 524 -38.62 5.66 -7.92
N GLN A 525 -39.67 6.50 -7.86
CA GLN A 525 -39.60 7.93 -8.06
C GLN A 525 -39.68 8.66 -6.70
N GLY A 526 -38.57 8.57 -5.96
CA GLY A 526 -38.36 9.30 -4.71
C GLY A 526 -38.60 8.51 -3.44
N MET A 527 -38.27 9.14 -2.31
CA MET A 527 -38.19 8.47 -0.99
C MET A 527 -39.53 7.96 -0.47
N GLN A 528 -40.63 8.66 -0.76
CA GLN A 528 -41.95 8.23 -0.31
C GLN A 528 -42.36 6.89 -0.94
N GLU A 529 -42.21 6.76 -2.27
CA GLU A 529 -42.48 5.49 -2.96
C GLU A 529 -41.52 4.38 -2.50
N ALA A 530 -40.25 4.73 -2.28
CA ALA A 530 -39.25 3.80 -1.74
C ALA A 530 -39.69 3.23 -0.38
N ILE A 531 -40.13 4.09 0.54
CA ILE A 531 -40.63 3.72 1.87
C ILE A 531 -41.89 2.84 1.76
N GLU A 532 -42.85 3.21 0.92
CA GLU A 532 -44.07 2.43 0.70
C GLU A 532 -43.77 1.03 0.18
N LYS A 533 -42.86 0.89 -0.80
CA LYS A 533 -42.41 -0.42 -1.30
C LYS A 533 -41.67 -1.21 -0.23
N LEU A 534 -40.77 -0.58 0.52
CA LEU A 534 -40.06 -1.24 1.62
C LEU A 534 -41.05 -1.81 2.63
N HIS A 535 -42.03 -1.03 3.09
CA HIS A 535 -43.08 -1.52 4.00
C HIS A 535 -43.89 -2.68 3.41
N ASN A 536 -44.26 -2.60 2.12
CA ASN A 536 -45.00 -3.67 1.46
C ASN A 536 -44.20 -4.98 1.32
N PHE A 537 -42.88 -4.89 1.14
CA PHE A 537 -42.04 -6.09 1.05
C PHE A 537 -41.69 -6.65 2.43
N THR A 538 -41.39 -5.80 3.42
CA THR A 538 -41.06 -6.25 4.77
C THR A 538 -42.26 -6.80 5.53
N SER A 539 -43.49 -6.38 5.22
CA SER A 539 -44.74 -6.95 5.77
C SER A 539 -45.04 -8.37 5.29
N ARG A 540 -44.31 -8.87 4.27
CA ARG A 540 -44.43 -10.23 3.75
C ARG A 540 -43.09 -10.96 3.85
N PRO A 541 -42.57 -11.16 5.06
CA PRO A 541 -41.20 -11.61 5.25
C PRO A 541 -40.95 -13.01 4.68
N ASP A 542 -41.96 -13.86 4.51
CA ASP A 542 -41.78 -15.19 3.93
C ASP A 542 -41.56 -15.17 2.40
N ASP A 543 -41.99 -14.10 1.73
CA ASP A 543 -41.85 -13.95 0.28
C ASP A 543 -40.40 -13.63 -0.12
N PHE A 544 -39.61 -13.03 0.77
CA PHE A 544 -38.26 -12.53 0.47
C PHE A 544 -37.21 -13.03 1.47
N ASP A 545 -35.98 -13.24 1.01
CA ASP A 545 -34.82 -13.52 1.86
C ASP A 545 -33.97 -12.28 2.11
N TYR A 546 -33.98 -11.33 1.16
CA TYR A 546 -33.18 -10.12 1.19
C TYR A 546 -34.02 -8.93 0.70
N ILE A 547 -33.91 -7.78 1.39
CA ILE A 547 -34.53 -6.51 1.01
C ILE A 547 -33.58 -5.37 1.38
N ASP A 548 -33.24 -4.55 0.40
CA ASP A 548 -32.52 -3.28 0.57
C ASP A 548 -32.93 -2.30 -0.55
N GLY A 549 -32.20 -1.21 -0.72
CA GLY A 549 -32.47 -0.22 -1.75
C GLY A 549 -31.33 0.75 -1.97
N ILE A 550 -31.35 1.41 -3.12
CA ILE A 550 -30.38 2.42 -3.51
C ILE A 550 -31.13 3.61 -4.08
N MET A 551 -30.92 4.78 -3.49
CA MET A 551 -31.40 6.04 -4.05
C MET A 551 -30.23 6.76 -4.72
N TYR A 552 -30.41 7.17 -5.98
CA TYR A 552 -29.39 7.88 -6.76
C TYR A 552 -29.59 9.40 -6.77
N SER A 553 -30.80 9.84 -6.42
CA SER A 553 -31.21 11.23 -6.28
C SER A 553 -32.53 11.29 -5.50
N LEU A 554 -33.03 12.50 -5.23
CA LEU A 554 -34.37 12.71 -4.67
C LEU A 554 -35.51 12.07 -5.49
N ASN A 555 -35.31 11.83 -6.80
CA ASN A 555 -36.38 11.43 -7.72
C ASN A 555 -36.13 10.09 -8.43
N SER A 556 -35.04 9.40 -8.11
CA SER A 556 -34.66 8.16 -8.80
C SER A 556 -33.92 7.22 -7.85
N GLY A 557 -34.40 5.99 -7.78
CA GLY A 557 -33.81 4.91 -7.01
C GLY A 557 -34.38 3.55 -7.39
N ALA A 558 -33.96 2.53 -6.65
CA ALA A 558 -34.51 1.19 -6.74
C ALA A 558 -34.62 0.56 -5.35
N ILE A 559 -35.74 -0.12 -5.09
CA ILE A 559 -35.82 -1.11 -4.01
C ILE A 559 -35.42 -2.46 -4.58
N VAL A 560 -34.59 -3.19 -3.86
CA VAL A 560 -34.01 -4.46 -4.31
C VAL A 560 -34.54 -5.57 -3.41
N THR A 561 -35.07 -6.62 -4.02
CA THR A 561 -35.60 -7.79 -3.30
C THR A 561 -34.95 -9.06 -3.80
N GLY A 562 -34.54 -9.97 -2.91
CA GLY A 562 -33.90 -11.24 -3.26
C GLY A 562 -34.65 -12.45 -2.70
N LYS A 563 -34.76 -13.50 -3.52
CA LYS A 563 -35.27 -14.83 -3.10
C LYS A 563 -34.24 -15.92 -3.40
N THR A 564 -33.88 -16.71 -2.40
CA THR A 564 -32.90 -17.80 -2.56
C THR A 564 -33.48 -18.99 -3.35
N THR A 565 -32.68 -19.60 -4.23
CA THR A 565 -33.07 -20.79 -5.01
C THR A 565 -31.85 -21.61 -5.44
N ASP A 566 -32.02 -22.92 -5.58
CA ASP A 566 -31.01 -23.81 -6.21
C ASP A 566 -31.14 -23.88 -7.73
N THR A 567 -32.33 -23.58 -8.24
CA THR A 567 -32.69 -23.66 -9.66
C THR A 567 -33.36 -22.35 -10.06
N PRO A 568 -32.60 -21.36 -10.55
CA PRO A 568 -33.17 -20.10 -10.99
C PRO A 568 -34.10 -20.34 -12.18
N ARG A 569 -35.09 -19.45 -12.34
CA ARG A 569 -35.99 -19.46 -13.50
C ARG A 569 -35.18 -19.44 -14.81
N PRO A 570 -35.45 -20.35 -15.78
CA PRO A 570 -34.62 -20.51 -16.98
C PRO A 570 -34.47 -19.28 -17.86
N GLU A 571 -35.43 -18.37 -17.83
CA GLU A 571 -35.43 -17.11 -18.57
C GLU A 571 -34.54 -16.03 -17.95
N LEU A 572 -34.09 -16.21 -16.71
CA LEU A 572 -33.28 -15.22 -16.01
C LEU A 572 -31.83 -15.26 -16.47
N ARG A 573 -31.28 -14.06 -16.70
CA ARG A 573 -29.85 -13.90 -16.92
C ARG A 573 -29.09 -14.16 -15.63
N VAL A 574 -28.04 -14.97 -15.71
CA VAL A 574 -27.06 -15.09 -14.62
C VAL A 574 -26.18 -13.83 -14.61
N GLN A 575 -26.19 -13.09 -13.50
CA GLN A 575 -25.38 -11.88 -13.31
C GLN A 575 -24.36 -12.10 -12.19
N ARG A 576 -23.12 -11.66 -12.41
CA ARG A 576 -22.01 -11.79 -11.45
C ARG A 576 -21.38 -10.43 -11.15
N PHE A 577 -20.66 -10.35 -10.04
CA PHE A 577 -20.04 -9.10 -9.56
C PHE A 577 -18.58 -9.30 -9.13
N GLY A 578 -18.13 -10.54 -8.98
CA GLY A 578 -16.82 -10.85 -8.40
C GLY A 578 -15.60 -10.64 -9.30
N ASP A 579 -15.70 -10.71 -10.63
CA ASP A 579 -14.52 -10.64 -11.50
C ASP A 579 -14.15 -9.19 -11.88
N PRO A 580 -12.87 -8.91 -12.24
CA PRO A 580 -12.42 -7.59 -12.63
C PRO A 580 -13.23 -6.93 -13.77
N ARG A 581 -13.84 -7.74 -14.65
CA ARG A 581 -14.67 -7.27 -15.78
C ARG A 581 -16.15 -7.15 -15.44
N ASP A 582 -16.59 -7.73 -14.33
CA ASP A 582 -17.98 -7.63 -13.89
C ASP A 582 -18.28 -6.16 -13.51
N PRO A 583 -19.52 -5.66 -13.65
CA PRO A 583 -19.87 -4.32 -13.21
C PRO A 583 -19.83 -4.22 -11.68
N TRP A 584 -19.77 -3.00 -11.15
CA TRP A 584 -20.07 -2.77 -9.73
C TRP A 584 -21.58 -2.86 -9.51
N PHE A 585 -22.02 -3.48 -8.42
CA PHE A 585 -23.45 -3.78 -8.20
C PHE A 585 -24.34 -2.55 -8.30
N TYR A 586 -23.98 -1.44 -7.64
CA TYR A 586 -24.82 -0.23 -7.69
C TYR A 586 -24.84 0.43 -9.08
N LEU A 587 -23.80 0.28 -9.90
CA LEU A 587 -23.83 0.77 -11.29
C LEU A 587 -24.73 -0.11 -12.15
N HIS A 588 -24.68 -1.43 -11.94
CA HIS A 588 -25.58 -2.37 -12.60
C HIS A 588 -27.05 -2.10 -12.26
N VAL A 589 -27.37 -1.88 -10.98
CA VAL A 589 -28.73 -1.50 -10.57
C VAL A 589 -29.17 -0.22 -11.27
N LYS A 590 -28.28 0.78 -11.36
CA LYS A 590 -28.55 2.04 -12.05
C LYS A 590 -28.85 1.81 -13.53
N ASP A 591 -28.00 1.06 -14.22
CA ASP A 591 -28.18 0.75 -15.64
C ASP A 591 -29.53 0.05 -15.88
N ARG A 592 -29.90 -0.90 -15.02
CA ARG A 592 -31.19 -1.63 -15.13
C ARG A 592 -32.41 -0.73 -15.01
N ILE A 593 -32.41 0.23 -14.08
CA ILE A 593 -33.54 1.15 -13.90
C ILE A 593 -33.56 2.28 -14.94
N ASP A 594 -32.41 2.62 -15.53
CA ASP A 594 -32.32 3.59 -16.63
C ASP A 594 -32.76 2.95 -17.96
N GLU A 595 -32.51 1.65 -18.16
CA GLU A 595 -32.91 0.90 -19.37
C GLU A 595 -34.38 0.48 -19.37
N GLN A 596 -34.96 0.17 -18.21
CA GLN A 596 -36.32 -0.36 -18.09
C GLN A 596 -37.12 0.36 -17.00
N ALA A 597 -38.30 0.87 -17.38
CA ALA A 597 -39.22 1.54 -16.45
C ALA A 597 -39.88 0.61 -15.42
N GLY A 598 -39.87 -0.71 -15.65
CA GLY A 598 -40.51 -1.71 -14.79
C GLY A 598 -39.50 -2.56 -14.01
N PRO A 599 -39.97 -3.39 -13.06
CA PRO A 599 -39.09 -4.29 -12.32
C PRO A 599 -38.38 -5.29 -13.23
N THR A 600 -37.09 -5.50 -12.99
CA THR A 600 -36.27 -6.50 -13.71
C THR A 600 -35.61 -7.44 -12.74
N THR A 601 -35.42 -8.71 -13.14
CA THR A 601 -34.83 -9.74 -12.27
C THR A 601 -33.60 -10.36 -12.91
N ASP A 602 -32.56 -10.59 -12.11
CA ASP A 602 -31.40 -11.41 -12.45
C ASP A 602 -31.29 -12.61 -11.50
N ALA A 603 -30.64 -13.68 -11.96
CA ALA A 603 -30.18 -14.75 -11.09
C ALA A 603 -28.71 -14.50 -10.70
N ILE A 604 -28.47 -14.14 -9.44
CA ILE A 604 -27.12 -13.84 -8.94
C ILE A 604 -26.63 -15.06 -8.15
N PRO A 605 -25.43 -15.61 -8.41
CA PRO A 605 -24.85 -16.64 -7.55
C PRO A 605 -24.79 -16.17 -6.09
N LEU A 606 -25.10 -17.06 -5.14
CA LEU A 606 -25.27 -16.69 -3.73
C LEU A 606 -24.07 -15.87 -3.20
N THR A 607 -22.85 -16.34 -3.43
CA THR A 607 -21.64 -15.68 -2.93
C THR A 607 -21.35 -14.34 -3.61
N ASP A 608 -21.69 -14.20 -4.91
CA ASP A 608 -21.64 -12.92 -5.63
C ASP A 608 -22.66 -11.92 -5.01
N TYR A 609 -23.83 -12.39 -4.57
CA TYR A 609 -24.84 -11.55 -3.92
C TYR A 609 -24.41 -11.12 -2.50
N LEU A 610 -23.88 -12.05 -1.71
CA LEU A 610 -23.45 -11.77 -0.32
C LEU A 610 -22.37 -10.68 -0.28
N PHE A 611 -21.43 -10.68 -1.23
CA PHE A 611 -20.32 -9.71 -1.27
C PHE A 611 -20.44 -8.70 -2.42
N ARG A 612 -21.66 -8.44 -2.91
CA ARG A 612 -21.92 -7.58 -4.10
C ARG A 612 -21.40 -6.14 -3.97
N TYR A 613 -21.19 -5.67 -2.75
CA TYR A 613 -20.68 -4.32 -2.45
C TYR A 613 -19.18 -4.26 -2.15
N ASP A 614 -18.45 -5.38 -2.20
CA ASP A 614 -17.01 -5.38 -1.93
C ASP A 614 -16.21 -4.57 -2.95
N ARG A 615 -16.49 -4.78 -4.24
CA ARG A 615 -15.87 -4.00 -5.31
C ARG A 615 -16.46 -2.60 -5.34
N GLY A 616 -15.60 -1.61 -5.13
CA GLY A 616 -15.97 -0.21 -4.96
C GLY A 616 -16.34 0.19 -3.53
N GLY A 617 -16.46 -0.76 -2.58
CA GLY A 617 -16.91 -0.46 -1.22
C GLY A 617 -18.22 0.31 -1.22
N PHE A 618 -19.28 -0.33 -1.71
CA PHE A 618 -20.46 0.32 -2.30
C PHE A 618 -20.05 1.25 -3.46
N TRP A 619 -20.11 2.56 -3.26
CA TRP A 619 -19.71 3.60 -4.22
C TRP A 619 -18.59 4.50 -3.71
N VAL A 620 -18.07 4.25 -2.50
CA VAL A 620 -17.02 5.08 -1.88
C VAL A 620 -15.73 5.04 -2.69
N GLY A 621 -15.42 3.90 -3.32
CA GLY A 621 -14.26 3.72 -4.18
C GLY A 621 -14.22 4.68 -5.37
N ALA A 622 -15.36 5.18 -5.84
CA ALA A 622 -15.42 6.20 -6.90
C ALA A 622 -14.68 7.49 -6.51
N ALA A 623 -14.70 7.85 -5.22
CA ALA A 623 -13.98 9.02 -4.69
C ALA A 623 -12.46 8.95 -4.91
N THR A 624 -11.90 7.75 -5.08
CA THR A 624 -10.47 7.52 -5.37
C THR A 624 -10.08 8.06 -6.74
N PHE A 625 -10.97 7.98 -7.72
CA PHE A 625 -10.71 8.42 -9.10
C PHE A 625 -10.65 9.96 -9.18
N ASP A 626 -11.53 10.63 -8.45
CA ASP A 626 -11.47 12.08 -8.29
C ASP A 626 -10.20 12.55 -7.55
N TYR A 627 -9.67 11.74 -6.62
CA TYR A 627 -8.46 12.08 -5.85
C TYR A 627 -7.22 12.11 -6.77
N PHE A 628 -7.18 11.25 -7.80
CA PHE A 628 -6.08 11.18 -8.77
C PHE A 628 -6.50 11.78 -10.13
N PRO A 629 -6.36 13.11 -10.32
CA PRO A 629 -6.74 13.78 -11.55
C PRO A 629 -6.01 13.16 -12.74
N GLY A 630 -6.77 12.70 -13.74
CA GLY A 630 -6.27 12.02 -14.94
C GLY A 630 -6.53 10.52 -14.98
N VAL A 631 -7.04 9.90 -13.90
CA VAL A 631 -7.52 8.52 -13.93
C VAL A 631 -9.03 8.53 -14.19
N PRO A 632 -9.50 8.15 -15.40
CA PRO A 632 -10.92 8.19 -15.71
C PRO A 632 -11.69 7.10 -14.94
N PHE A 633 -12.93 7.38 -14.53
CA PHE A 633 -13.85 6.39 -13.96
C PHE A 633 -14.57 5.63 -15.10
N ASN A 634 -14.02 4.49 -15.52
CA ASN A 634 -14.58 3.69 -16.61
C ASN A 634 -14.22 2.20 -16.48
N SER A 635 -14.82 1.36 -17.33
CA SER A 635 -14.62 -0.09 -17.26
C SER A 635 -13.17 -0.54 -17.44
N PHE A 636 -12.35 0.21 -18.21
CA PHE A 636 -10.94 -0.12 -18.38
C PHE A 636 -10.14 0.12 -17.09
N THR A 637 -10.34 1.25 -16.42
CA THR A 637 -9.63 1.54 -15.17
C THR A 637 -10.15 0.69 -14.01
N HIS A 638 -11.45 0.36 -13.99
CA HIS A 638 -11.99 -0.61 -13.03
C HIS A 638 -11.33 -1.98 -13.18
N TRP A 639 -11.18 -2.46 -14.41
CA TRP A 639 -10.48 -3.71 -14.70
C TRP A 639 -8.99 -3.66 -14.35
N PHE A 640 -8.29 -2.59 -14.76
CA PHE A 640 -6.84 -2.46 -14.57
C PHE A 640 -6.45 -2.27 -13.10
N LEU A 641 -7.28 -1.58 -12.32
CA LEU A 641 -7.03 -1.26 -10.92
C LEU A 641 -7.80 -2.17 -9.95
N ASP A 642 -8.43 -3.25 -10.42
CA ASP A 642 -9.39 -4.06 -9.66
C ASP A 642 -8.86 -4.48 -8.28
N ASP A 643 -7.61 -4.94 -8.22
CA ASP A 643 -6.93 -5.33 -6.98
C ASP A 643 -6.95 -4.25 -5.88
N PHE A 644 -7.01 -2.98 -6.27
CA PHE A 644 -7.03 -1.82 -5.36
C PHE A 644 -8.44 -1.35 -5.00
N LEU A 645 -9.46 -1.87 -5.69
CA LEU A 645 -10.85 -1.41 -5.60
C LEU A 645 -11.71 -2.28 -4.68
N HIS A 646 -11.13 -3.27 -4.01
CA HIS A 646 -11.80 -4.06 -2.97
C HIS A 646 -11.79 -3.35 -1.61
N THR A 647 -12.80 -3.59 -0.78
CA THR A 647 -12.99 -2.90 0.52
C THR A 647 -11.74 -2.94 1.40
N ARG A 648 -11.10 -4.10 1.57
CA ARG A 648 -9.88 -4.25 2.40
C ARG A 648 -8.77 -3.30 1.96
N MET A 649 -8.57 -3.14 0.66
CA MET A 649 -7.56 -2.24 0.09
C MET A 649 -7.96 -0.77 0.23
N LEU A 650 -9.21 -0.44 -0.10
CA LEU A 650 -9.75 0.91 0.01
C LEU A 650 -9.69 1.43 1.44
N TYR A 651 -10.13 0.65 2.44
CA TYR A 651 -10.10 1.05 3.85
C TYR A 651 -8.66 1.19 4.38
N LYS A 652 -7.75 0.28 4.01
CA LYS A 652 -6.34 0.43 4.39
C LYS A 652 -5.71 1.69 3.82
N ALA A 653 -5.97 1.99 2.54
CA ALA A 653 -5.51 3.21 1.91
C ALA A 653 -6.14 4.45 2.59
N LEU A 654 -7.46 4.42 2.86
CA LEU A 654 -8.19 5.49 3.54
C LEU A 654 -7.59 5.82 4.92
N HIS A 655 -7.33 4.81 5.73
CA HIS A 655 -6.74 4.98 7.07
C HIS A 655 -5.29 5.47 7.03
N ALA A 656 -4.48 4.88 6.16
CA ALA A 656 -3.06 5.23 6.07
C ALA A 656 -2.84 6.62 5.47
N SER A 657 -3.73 7.08 4.59
CA SER A 657 -3.67 8.40 3.95
C SER A 657 -4.30 9.53 4.77
N GLY A 658 -4.95 9.22 5.90
CA GLY A 658 -5.72 10.19 6.69
C GLY A 658 -6.97 10.73 5.98
N GLN A 659 -7.36 10.16 4.84
CA GLN A 659 -8.51 10.62 4.05
C GLN A 659 -9.85 10.33 4.73
N ASN A 660 -9.87 9.50 5.78
CA ASN A 660 -11.05 9.30 6.64
C ASN A 660 -11.55 10.62 7.28
N GLU A 661 -10.72 11.65 7.36
CA GLU A 661 -11.07 12.97 7.93
C GLU A 661 -11.72 13.92 6.90
N TYR A 662 -11.94 13.45 5.68
CA TYR A 662 -12.60 14.19 4.61
C TYR A 662 -13.78 13.41 4.01
N MET A 663 -13.89 12.12 4.31
CA MET A 663 -14.93 11.22 3.83
C MET A 663 -15.98 10.98 4.91
N ILE A 664 -17.21 11.39 4.66
CA ILE A 664 -18.36 11.04 5.49
C ILE A 664 -18.70 9.60 5.15
N ILE A 665 -18.51 8.69 6.10
CA ILE A 665 -18.85 7.26 5.96
C ILE A 665 -19.66 6.85 7.18
N GLN A 666 -20.99 6.95 7.11
CA GLN A 666 -21.88 6.71 8.24
C GLN A 666 -23.11 5.88 7.86
N ASP A 667 -23.50 4.97 8.74
CA ASP A 667 -24.82 4.33 8.77
C ASP A 667 -25.68 4.99 9.84
N LEU A 668 -26.89 5.38 9.43
CA LEU A 668 -27.80 6.21 10.18
C LEU A 668 -29.17 5.54 10.23
N ALA A 669 -29.58 5.09 11.40
CA ALA A 669 -30.89 4.48 11.58
C ALA A 669 -31.94 5.55 11.89
N LEU A 670 -33.03 5.58 11.15
CA LEU A 670 -34.14 6.52 11.34
C LEU A 670 -35.49 5.80 11.44
N PRO A 671 -36.47 6.38 12.16
CA PRO A 671 -37.86 6.04 11.97
C PRO A 671 -38.27 6.24 10.51
N TYR A 672 -39.07 5.33 9.96
CA TYR A 672 -39.60 5.48 8.60
C TYR A 672 -40.37 6.78 8.38
N ALA A 673 -41.08 7.26 9.40
CA ALA A 673 -41.88 8.49 9.34
C ALA A 673 -41.05 9.77 9.10
N THR A 674 -39.78 9.79 9.51
CA THR A 674 -38.89 10.96 9.40
C THR A 674 -37.78 10.77 8.36
N ALA A 675 -37.69 9.58 7.75
CA ALA A 675 -36.64 9.24 6.79
C ALA A 675 -36.64 10.13 5.53
N THR A 676 -37.81 10.48 4.98
CA THR A 676 -37.91 11.38 3.82
C THR A 676 -37.35 12.77 4.15
N GLU A 677 -37.78 13.34 5.28
CA GLU A 677 -37.32 14.66 5.73
C GLU A 677 -35.81 14.66 5.98
N PHE A 678 -35.28 13.58 6.57
CA PHE A 678 -33.83 13.43 6.75
C PHE A 678 -33.08 13.47 5.42
N VAL A 679 -33.52 12.71 4.42
CA VAL A 679 -32.87 12.66 3.10
C VAL A 679 -32.92 14.01 2.39
N GLU A 680 -34.03 14.73 2.45
CA GLU A 680 -34.14 16.08 1.88
C GLU A 680 -33.18 17.08 2.54
N ARG A 681 -33.04 17.01 3.87
CA ARG A 681 -32.06 17.83 4.61
C ARG A 681 -30.62 17.44 4.24
N MET A 682 -30.31 16.16 4.12
CA MET A 682 -28.98 15.68 3.74
C MET A 682 -28.61 16.07 2.32
N ASP A 683 -29.54 16.02 1.37
CA ASP A 683 -29.34 16.50 -0.01
C ASP A 683 -28.98 17.98 -0.01
N ALA A 684 -29.80 18.82 0.64
CA ALA A 684 -29.55 20.26 0.73
C ALA A 684 -28.23 20.61 1.44
N MET A 685 -27.85 19.84 2.45
CA MET A 685 -26.65 20.09 3.26
C MET A 685 -25.36 19.58 2.62
N THR A 686 -25.42 18.39 1.99
CA THR A 686 -24.24 17.62 1.58
C THR A 686 -24.15 17.32 0.09
N GLY A 687 -25.29 17.17 -0.60
CA GLY A 687 -25.33 16.71 -1.99
C GLY A 687 -24.76 15.31 -2.22
N ILE A 688 -24.64 14.49 -1.17
CA ILE A 688 -24.06 13.15 -1.25
C ILE A 688 -25.09 12.17 -1.82
N TRP A 689 -24.70 11.52 -2.92
CA TRP A 689 -25.43 10.43 -3.57
C TRP A 689 -24.44 9.40 -4.14
N PRO A 690 -24.82 8.12 -4.28
CA PRO A 690 -26.09 7.49 -3.86
C PRO A 690 -26.25 7.37 -2.33
N LEU A 691 -27.45 6.95 -1.89
CA LEU A 691 -27.79 6.55 -0.52
C LEU A 691 -28.23 5.08 -0.48
N TRP A 692 -27.78 4.33 0.52
CA TRP A 692 -28.23 2.96 0.74
C TRP A 692 -29.42 2.93 1.69
N LEU A 693 -30.44 2.13 1.42
CA LEU A 693 -31.62 1.96 2.25
C LEU A 693 -31.67 0.51 2.73
N CYS A 694 -31.60 0.29 4.04
CA CYS A 694 -31.66 -1.06 4.61
C CYS A 694 -32.73 -1.15 5.71
N PRO A 695 -33.84 -1.88 5.49
CA PRO A 695 -34.84 -2.14 6.52
C PRO A 695 -34.27 -3.03 7.63
N LEU A 696 -34.45 -2.64 8.89
CA LEU A 696 -33.88 -3.35 10.04
C LEU A 696 -34.92 -3.69 11.09
N LYS A 697 -34.91 -4.96 11.49
CA LYS A 697 -35.64 -5.42 12.65
C LYS A 697 -34.85 -5.10 13.92
N GLN A 698 -35.48 -4.35 14.82
CA GLN A 698 -34.84 -3.88 16.05
C GLN A 698 -34.49 -5.02 17.02
N SER A 699 -33.46 -4.80 17.84
CA SER A 699 -33.20 -5.60 19.03
C SER A 699 -34.06 -5.11 20.21
N PRO A 700 -34.59 -6.00 21.07
CA PRO A 700 -35.33 -5.59 22.26
C PRO A 700 -34.48 -4.73 23.20
N GLY A 701 -35.08 -3.68 23.77
CA GLY A 701 -34.42 -2.81 24.74
C GLY A 701 -34.33 -3.43 26.16
N PRO A 702 -33.43 -2.89 27.03
CA PRO A 702 -32.39 -1.90 26.72
C PRO A 702 -31.27 -2.49 25.83
N THR A 703 -30.71 -1.67 24.94
CA THR A 703 -29.72 -2.10 23.93
C THR A 703 -28.77 -0.98 23.54
N MET A 704 -27.56 -1.33 23.10
CA MET A 704 -26.59 -0.39 22.50
C MET A 704 -26.70 -0.32 20.97
N HIS A 705 -27.62 -1.08 20.36
CA HIS A 705 -27.98 -0.91 18.96
C HIS A 705 -28.94 0.28 18.79
N PRO A 706 -28.99 0.88 17.58
CA PRO A 706 -30.04 1.84 17.25
C PRO A 706 -31.44 1.28 17.51
N HIS A 707 -32.26 2.04 18.21
CA HIS A 707 -33.60 1.62 18.61
C HIS A 707 -34.57 2.80 18.75
N ILE A 708 -35.87 2.50 18.68
CA ILE A 708 -36.96 3.41 19.02
C ILE A 708 -38.01 2.64 19.83
N ASP A 709 -38.52 3.28 20.88
CA ASP A 709 -39.60 2.74 21.72
C ASP A 709 -40.97 3.01 21.09
N GLU A 710 -41.16 2.49 19.87
CA GLU A 710 -42.42 2.54 19.15
C GLU A 710 -42.83 1.12 18.73
N HIS A 711 -44.12 0.83 18.91
CA HIS A 711 -44.68 -0.49 18.66
C HIS A 711 -45.73 -0.42 17.53
N GLU A 712 -45.80 -1.49 16.74
CA GLU A 712 -46.88 -1.76 15.82
C GLU A 712 -48.17 -2.14 16.59
N ALA A 713 -49.30 -2.18 15.88
CA ALA A 713 -50.60 -2.52 16.47
C ALA A 713 -50.66 -3.92 17.10
N ASP A 714 -49.79 -4.83 16.68
CA ASP A 714 -49.65 -6.19 17.22
C ASP A 714 -48.71 -6.29 18.43
N GLY A 715 -48.12 -5.17 18.85
CA GLY A 715 -47.17 -5.10 19.97
C GLY A 715 -45.73 -5.46 19.61
N SER A 716 -45.39 -5.67 18.33
CA SER A 716 -44.01 -5.80 17.87
C SER A 716 -43.32 -4.43 17.77
N LEU A 717 -42.00 -4.37 17.89
CA LEU A 717 -41.24 -3.13 17.69
C LEU A 717 -41.29 -2.72 16.21
N LYS A 718 -41.58 -1.43 15.94
CA LYS A 718 -41.55 -0.91 14.58
C LYS A 718 -40.13 -1.04 14.00
N PRO A 719 -39.95 -1.41 12.73
CA PRO A 719 -38.62 -1.46 12.14
C PRO A 719 -38.02 -0.04 12.03
N MET A 720 -36.69 0.02 11.97
CA MET A 720 -35.96 1.24 11.62
C MET A 720 -35.39 1.11 10.20
N LEU A 721 -35.23 2.23 9.52
CA LEU A 721 -34.57 2.30 8.23
C LEU A 721 -33.14 2.77 8.42
N ASN A 722 -32.15 1.95 8.07
CA ASN A 722 -30.78 2.43 7.94
C ASN A 722 -30.58 3.15 6.61
N ILE A 723 -29.94 4.31 6.68
CA ILE A 723 -29.55 5.13 5.55
C ILE A 723 -28.02 5.23 5.55
N GLY A 724 -27.40 4.60 4.56
CA GLY A 724 -25.95 4.70 4.32
C GLY A 724 -25.62 6.00 3.62
N LEU A 725 -25.02 6.95 4.35
CA LEU A 725 -24.57 8.26 3.85
C LEU A 725 -23.06 8.22 3.66
N TRP A 726 -22.62 7.98 2.42
CA TRP A 726 -21.21 7.78 2.12
C TRP A 726 -20.73 8.67 0.97
N GLY A 727 -19.85 9.63 1.26
CA GLY A 727 -19.35 10.59 0.27
C GLY A 727 -18.33 11.57 0.83
N LYS A 728 -17.85 12.47 -0.03
CA LYS A 728 -16.92 13.53 0.38
C LYS A 728 -17.64 14.61 1.17
N THR A 729 -16.91 15.22 2.09
CA THR A 729 -17.34 16.47 2.71
C THR A 729 -17.52 17.55 1.64
N PRO A 730 -18.61 18.31 1.67
CA PRO A 730 -18.85 19.39 0.72
C PRO A 730 -17.69 20.39 0.67
N PRO A 731 -17.33 20.90 -0.53
CA PRO A 731 -16.30 21.92 -0.67
C PRO A 731 -16.60 23.15 0.19
N GLY A 732 -15.58 23.68 0.88
CA GLY A 732 -15.72 24.88 1.72
C GLY A 732 -16.35 24.65 3.10
N LYS A 733 -16.84 23.45 3.41
CA LYS A 733 -17.29 23.07 4.76
C LYS A 733 -16.21 22.30 5.52
N ARG A 734 -16.19 22.45 6.84
CA ARG A 734 -15.29 21.68 7.72
C ARG A 734 -15.94 20.33 8.04
N PHE A 735 -15.16 19.25 7.94
CA PHE A 735 -15.60 17.87 8.20
C PHE A 735 -16.38 17.73 9.51
N VAL A 736 -15.81 18.24 10.61
CA VAL A 736 -16.39 18.15 11.96
C VAL A 736 -17.74 18.87 12.04
N ASP A 737 -17.86 20.04 11.42
CA ASP A 737 -19.08 20.85 11.48
C ASP A 737 -20.22 20.14 10.75
N VAL A 738 -19.94 19.51 9.59
CA VAL A 738 -20.93 18.70 8.86
C VAL A 738 -21.33 17.46 9.66
N ASN A 739 -20.38 16.76 10.28
CA ASN A 739 -20.70 15.59 11.10
C ASN A 739 -21.58 15.95 12.30
N ARG A 740 -21.33 17.09 12.96
CA ARG A 740 -22.16 17.60 14.06
C ARG A 740 -23.58 17.96 13.60
N GLU A 741 -23.71 18.57 12.43
CA GLU A 741 -25.02 18.92 11.86
C GLU A 741 -25.84 17.66 11.49
N ILE A 742 -25.19 16.62 10.95
CA ILE A 742 -25.81 15.29 10.72
C ILE A 742 -26.31 14.72 12.05
N GLU A 743 -25.43 14.68 13.07
CA GLU A 743 -25.73 14.15 14.39
C GLU A 743 -26.90 14.90 15.07
N GLN A 744 -26.90 16.22 15.02
CA GLN A 744 -28.02 17.04 15.52
C GLN A 744 -29.33 16.73 14.77
N THR A 745 -29.29 16.64 13.44
CA THR A 745 -30.48 16.33 12.63
C THR A 745 -31.04 14.96 12.99
N LEU A 746 -30.19 13.97 13.26
CA LEU A 746 -30.63 12.65 13.73
C LEU A 746 -31.40 12.76 15.04
N GLN A 747 -30.86 13.46 16.04
CA GLN A 747 -31.57 13.62 17.32
C GLN A 747 -32.91 14.33 17.18
N GLU A 748 -32.99 15.39 16.36
CA GLU A 748 -34.24 16.08 16.05
C GLU A 748 -35.29 15.14 15.45
N LEU A 749 -34.86 14.21 14.61
CA LEU A 749 -35.72 13.26 13.89
C LEU A 749 -35.83 11.89 14.57
N LYS A 750 -35.36 11.77 15.83
CA LYS A 750 -35.28 10.52 16.62
C LYS A 750 -34.51 9.38 15.93
N GLY A 751 -33.59 9.73 15.04
CA GLY A 751 -32.63 8.81 14.45
C GLY A 751 -31.41 8.61 15.36
N MET A 752 -30.63 7.58 15.06
CA MET A 752 -29.45 7.19 15.81
C MET A 752 -28.31 6.80 14.87
N LYS A 753 -27.09 7.14 15.27
CA LYS A 753 -25.88 6.83 14.51
C LYS A 753 -25.29 5.47 14.91
N TRP A 754 -24.76 4.74 13.95
CA TRP A 754 -24.06 3.49 14.23
C TRP A 754 -22.66 3.73 14.80
N LEU A 755 -22.34 3.03 15.90
CA LEU A 755 -21.15 3.26 16.71
C LEU A 755 -19.83 2.71 16.11
N TYR A 756 -19.86 2.18 14.88
CA TYR A 756 -18.61 1.84 14.16
C TYR A 756 -17.90 3.10 13.63
N ALA A 757 -18.65 4.19 13.41
CA ALA A 757 -18.16 5.49 12.97
C ALA A 757 -17.80 6.37 14.17
N GLN A 758 -16.95 7.36 13.93
CA GLN A 758 -16.60 8.39 14.92
C GLN A 758 -17.82 9.23 15.29
N SER A 759 -17.98 9.57 16.58
CA SER A 759 -19.02 10.48 17.07
C SER A 759 -18.44 11.83 17.48
N TYR A 760 -19.14 12.91 17.13
CA TYR A 760 -18.76 14.29 17.46
C TYR A 760 -19.69 14.93 18.51
N PHE A 761 -20.64 14.14 19.03
CA PHE A 761 -21.51 14.56 20.13
C PHE A 761 -20.72 14.90 21.39
N PRO A 762 -21.10 15.99 22.09
CA PRO A 762 -20.82 16.12 23.52
C PRO A 762 -21.38 14.93 24.29
N GLU A 763 -20.71 14.52 25.37
CA GLU A 763 -21.10 13.33 26.15
C GLU A 763 -22.57 13.35 26.59
N GLY A 764 -23.06 14.51 27.03
CA GLY A 764 -24.45 14.67 27.47
C GLY A 764 -25.47 14.45 26.36
N ASP A 765 -25.13 14.74 25.11
CA ASP A 765 -26.00 14.50 23.96
C ASP A 765 -25.91 13.04 23.52
N PHE A 766 -24.71 12.44 23.54
CA PHE A 766 -24.52 11.03 23.20
C PHE A 766 -25.40 10.10 24.05
N TRP A 767 -25.47 10.34 25.37
CA TRP A 767 -26.26 9.52 26.29
C TRP A 767 -27.77 9.80 26.25
N LYS A 768 -28.26 10.73 25.43
CA LYS A 768 -29.72 10.85 25.20
C LYS A 768 -30.26 9.71 24.36
N ASP A 769 -29.41 9.13 23.52
CA ASP A 769 -29.79 8.08 22.58
C ASP A 769 -29.72 6.68 23.22
N PHE A 770 -29.14 6.55 24.42
CA PHE A 770 -28.92 5.26 25.10
C PHE A 770 -29.23 5.32 26.59
N ASP A 771 -29.66 4.21 27.19
CA ASP A 771 -29.85 4.12 28.63
C ASP A 771 -28.50 4.03 29.37
N LYS A 772 -27.97 5.20 29.76
CA LYS A 772 -26.72 5.31 30.52
C LYS A 772 -26.81 4.61 31.87
N GLY A 773 -27.95 4.65 32.55
CA GLY A 773 -28.12 4.05 33.87
C GLY A 773 -28.01 2.52 33.83
N TRP A 774 -28.66 1.90 32.86
CA TRP A 774 -28.53 0.47 32.56
C TRP A 774 -27.10 0.10 32.18
N TYR A 775 -26.47 0.86 31.27
CA TYR A 775 -25.10 0.60 30.83
C TYR A 775 -24.08 0.71 31.97
N ASP A 776 -24.16 1.76 32.81
CA ASP A 776 -23.27 1.94 33.96
C ASP A 776 -23.49 0.83 35.02
N ALA A 777 -24.73 0.38 35.22
CA ALA A 777 -25.03 -0.74 36.11
C ALA A 777 -24.38 -2.03 35.63
N LEU A 778 -24.40 -2.31 34.31
CA LEU A 778 -23.68 -3.44 33.72
C LEU A 778 -22.17 -3.33 33.92
N ARG A 779 -21.60 -2.14 33.64
CA ARG A 779 -20.16 -1.90 33.83
C ARG A 779 -19.74 -2.17 35.27
N LYS A 780 -20.54 -1.74 36.24
CA LYS A 780 -20.28 -2.00 37.66
C LYS A 780 -20.42 -3.48 38.00
N LYS A 781 -21.50 -4.14 37.55
CA LYS A 781 -21.75 -5.56 37.79
C LYS A 781 -20.61 -6.46 37.28
N TYR A 782 -20.06 -6.13 36.11
CA TYR A 782 -19.01 -6.90 35.45
C TYR A 782 -17.61 -6.30 35.61
N HIS A 783 -17.40 -5.39 36.58
CA HIS A 783 -16.10 -4.78 36.90
C HIS A 783 -15.40 -4.07 35.73
N ALA A 784 -16.16 -3.57 34.76
CA ALA A 784 -15.66 -2.91 33.55
C ALA A 784 -15.40 -1.41 33.72
N GLU A 785 -15.58 -0.84 34.92
CA GLU A 785 -15.44 0.60 35.19
C GLU A 785 -14.06 1.16 34.81
N HIS A 786 -13.00 0.35 34.86
CA HIS A 786 -11.63 0.75 34.50
C HIS A 786 -11.36 0.68 32.98
N LEU A 787 -12.17 -0.04 32.20
CA LEU A 787 -12.09 -0.04 30.74
C LEU A 787 -12.63 1.29 30.18
N PRO A 788 -12.26 1.70 28.96
CA PRO A 788 -12.96 2.80 28.29
C PRO A 788 -14.48 2.55 28.20
N SER A 789 -15.28 3.60 28.36
CA SER A 789 -16.73 3.57 28.07
C SER A 789 -16.99 3.46 26.56
N VAL A 790 -18.25 3.20 26.17
CA VAL A 790 -18.64 3.27 24.74
C VAL A 790 -18.32 4.67 24.19
N TYR A 791 -18.70 5.71 24.92
CA TYR A 791 -18.40 7.11 24.57
C TYR A 791 -16.89 7.32 24.36
N ASP A 792 -16.04 6.89 25.31
CA ASP A 792 -14.58 7.01 25.22
C ASP A 792 -13.99 6.33 23.97
N LYS A 793 -14.67 5.30 23.44
CA LYS A 793 -14.22 4.53 22.27
C LYS A 793 -14.71 5.10 20.95
N VAL A 794 -15.76 5.93 20.93
CA VAL A 794 -16.36 6.44 19.69
C VAL A 794 -16.20 7.94 19.52
N HIS A 795 -16.10 8.67 20.63
CA HIS A 795 -15.96 10.13 20.63
C HIS A 795 -14.60 10.58 20.08
N VAL A 796 -14.62 11.67 19.32
CA VAL A 796 -13.43 12.36 18.82
C VAL A 796 -13.17 13.62 19.62
N ASP A 797 -12.01 13.66 20.26
CA ASP A 797 -11.48 14.88 20.89
C ASP A 797 -10.93 15.82 19.81
N VAL A 798 -11.80 16.72 19.35
CA VAL A 798 -11.51 17.66 18.25
C VAL A 798 -10.37 18.62 18.61
N GLU A 799 -10.29 19.05 19.87
CA GLU A 799 -9.25 19.98 20.33
C GLU A 799 -7.89 19.29 20.34
N ALA A 800 -7.81 18.08 20.89
CA ALA A 800 -6.58 17.29 20.87
C ALA A 800 -6.09 16.98 19.44
N GLU A 801 -7.01 16.70 18.50
CA GLU A 801 -6.63 16.52 17.08
C GLU A 801 -6.13 17.81 16.43
N GLN A 802 -6.70 18.96 16.77
CA GLN A 802 -6.22 20.27 16.30
C GLN A 802 -4.81 20.56 16.81
N THR A 803 -4.58 20.40 18.12
CA THR A 803 -3.26 20.60 18.72
C THR A 803 -2.23 19.64 18.11
N ALA A 804 -2.57 18.37 17.93
CA ALA A 804 -1.66 17.40 17.31
C ALA A 804 -1.26 17.77 15.87
N ARG A 805 -2.16 18.41 15.11
CA ARG A 805 -1.85 18.92 13.75
C ARG A 805 -0.97 20.17 13.79
N GLU A 806 -1.20 21.07 14.73
CA GLU A 806 -0.35 22.26 14.92
C GLU A 806 1.08 21.87 15.33
N GLU A 807 1.22 20.86 16.17
CA GLU A 807 2.51 20.32 16.63
C GLU A 807 3.16 19.34 15.63
N ALA A 808 2.47 18.96 14.55
CA ALA A 808 2.96 17.99 13.58
C ALA A 808 4.27 18.45 12.93
N SER A 809 5.25 17.55 12.87
CA SER A 809 6.55 17.81 12.25
C SER A 809 6.42 18.16 10.76
N VAL A 810 7.42 18.85 10.19
CA VAL A 810 7.44 19.19 8.76
C VAL A 810 7.29 17.93 7.89
N GLY A 811 7.94 16.82 8.25
CA GLY A 811 7.82 15.56 7.52
C GLY A 811 6.41 14.97 7.57
N GLN A 812 5.73 15.09 8.71
CA GLN A 812 4.36 14.61 8.87
C GLN A 812 3.37 15.47 8.06
N ARG A 813 3.55 16.80 8.07
CA ARG A 813 2.78 17.70 7.21
C ARG A 813 2.98 17.39 5.73
N MET A 814 4.20 17.04 5.30
CA MET A 814 4.48 16.63 3.92
C MET A 814 3.79 15.30 3.55
N LEU A 815 3.71 14.35 4.49
CA LEU A 815 2.97 13.10 4.28
C LEU A 815 1.47 13.33 4.13
N ASP A 816 0.90 14.34 4.79
CA ASP A 816 -0.54 14.64 4.72
C ASP A 816 -0.94 15.41 3.45
N MET A 817 0.02 15.99 2.72
CA MET A 817 -0.24 16.78 1.50
C MET A 817 -0.64 15.90 0.31
N TRP A 818 -1.59 16.38 -0.50
CA TRP A 818 -1.86 15.81 -1.82
C TRP A 818 -0.65 16.04 -2.77
N PRO A 819 -0.24 15.07 -3.60
CA PRO A 819 -0.75 13.69 -3.71
C PRO A 819 -0.03 12.66 -2.82
N VAL A 820 0.90 13.12 -1.97
CA VAL A 820 1.77 12.26 -1.13
C VAL A 820 0.95 11.39 -0.19
N SER A 821 -0.09 11.93 0.45
CA SER A 821 -0.94 11.17 1.38
C SER A 821 -1.63 9.99 0.71
N GLY A 822 -2.20 10.17 -0.48
CA GLY A 822 -2.84 9.10 -1.24
C GLY A 822 -1.84 8.05 -1.73
N LEU A 823 -0.66 8.47 -2.22
CA LEU A 823 0.39 7.54 -2.63
C LEU A 823 0.93 6.73 -1.44
N TYR A 824 1.12 7.37 -0.29
CA TYR A 824 1.50 6.69 0.95
C TYR A 824 0.43 5.68 1.39
N GLY A 825 -0.85 6.07 1.33
CA GLY A 825 -1.97 5.16 1.59
C GLY A 825 -1.97 3.94 0.68
N LEU A 826 -1.74 4.15 -0.63
CA LEU A 826 -1.65 3.06 -1.61
C LEU A 826 -0.47 2.13 -1.32
N VAL A 827 0.72 2.68 -1.03
CA VAL A 827 1.90 1.89 -0.65
C VAL A 827 1.60 1.05 0.60
N LYS A 828 0.98 1.63 1.63
CA LYS A 828 0.60 0.91 2.85
C LYS A 828 -0.43 -0.19 2.59
N ALA A 829 -1.39 0.05 1.71
CA ALA A 829 -2.34 -0.96 1.29
C ALA A 829 -1.65 -2.13 0.55
N ILE A 830 -0.73 -1.84 -0.38
CA ILE A 830 0.07 -2.83 -1.10
C ILE A 830 0.95 -3.64 -0.15
N GLU A 831 1.67 -2.97 0.76
CA GLU A 831 2.55 -3.60 1.75
C GLU A 831 1.80 -4.63 2.59
N SER A 832 0.49 -4.43 2.79
CA SER A 832 -0.34 -5.29 3.59
C SER A 832 -0.67 -6.64 2.95
N GLY A 833 -0.60 -6.75 1.62
CA GLY A 833 -0.84 -8.00 0.89
C GLY A 833 -2.31 -8.43 0.74
N ASP A 834 -3.28 -7.65 1.24
CA ASP A 834 -4.70 -8.04 1.25
C ASP A 834 -5.29 -8.28 -0.15
N TYR A 835 -4.76 -7.62 -1.19
CA TYR A 835 -5.19 -7.82 -2.57
C TYR A 835 -5.04 -9.28 -3.04
N LEU A 836 -4.11 -10.05 -2.45
CA LEU A 836 -3.92 -11.47 -2.77
C LEU A 836 -5.13 -12.32 -2.37
N MET A 837 -5.86 -11.93 -1.32
CA MET A 837 -7.06 -12.65 -0.87
C MET A 837 -8.23 -12.50 -1.85
N ALA A 838 -8.39 -11.30 -2.42
CA ALA A 838 -9.46 -10.99 -3.37
C ALA A 838 -9.28 -11.75 -4.70
N ARG A 839 -8.04 -12.09 -5.06
CA ARG A 839 -7.72 -12.83 -6.30
C ARG A 839 -8.11 -14.31 -6.26
N HIS A 840 -8.11 -14.93 -5.08
CA HIS A 840 -8.38 -16.37 -4.93
C HIS A 840 -9.37 -16.66 -3.79
N PRO A 841 -10.64 -16.21 -3.90
CA PRO A 841 -11.64 -16.56 -2.89
C PRO A 841 -12.11 -17.99 -3.13
N GLY A 842 -11.96 -18.86 -2.14
CA GLY A 842 -12.40 -20.26 -2.20
C GLY A 842 -13.92 -20.40 -2.30
N TRP A 843 -14.67 -19.34 -1.99
CA TRP A 843 -16.13 -19.32 -2.14
C TRP A 843 -16.59 -19.13 -3.60
N ARG A 844 -15.73 -18.66 -4.53
CA ARG A 844 -16.13 -18.45 -5.94
C ARG A 844 -16.50 -19.74 -6.67
N ASP A 845 -16.05 -20.88 -6.16
CA ASP A 845 -16.30 -22.20 -6.76
C ASP A 845 -17.67 -22.79 -6.40
N TRP A 846 -18.43 -22.16 -5.49
CA TRP A 846 -19.76 -22.64 -5.08
C TRP A 846 -20.74 -22.78 -6.26
N VAL A 847 -20.70 -21.82 -7.18
CA VAL A 847 -21.36 -21.90 -8.48
C VAL A 847 -20.30 -21.66 -9.55
N ALA A 848 -19.84 -22.74 -10.17
CA ALA A 848 -18.83 -22.70 -11.23
C ALA A 848 -19.16 -21.67 -12.31
N ARG A 849 -18.13 -20.96 -12.77
CA ARG A 849 -18.21 -20.13 -13.98
C ARG A 849 -18.15 -21.08 -15.19
N GLU A 850 -19.04 -20.88 -16.16
CA GLU A 850 -19.05 -21.61 -17.43
C GLU A 850 -17.93 -21.16 -18.37
#